data_AF-A0A9P9ZC86-F1
#
_entry.id   AF-A0A9P9ZC86-F1
#
_cell.length_a   1.000
_cell.length_b   1.000
_cell.length_c   1.000
_cell.angle_alpha   90.00
_cell.angle_beta   90.00
_cell.angle_gamma   90.00
#
_symmetry.space_group_name_H-M   'P 1'
#
loop_
_entity.id
_entity.type
_entity.pdbx_description
1 polymer ?
#
loop_
_entity_poly.entity_id
_entity_poly.type
_entity_poly.pdbx_seq_one_letter_code
_entity_poly.pdbx_strand_id
1 'polypeptide(L)'
;MASTLPIPDINVIGPSFIQRDSQTSDKPPPTDFNHPYTPYPIQTAFMQTLYSVLDRTVAAPSNPTTTTTTTNTNTATPSATFSSTAATLIPSSSSKSPSPPRLCNPTTLPTVHTVNRANQSLPTATSKDTSKDKGNGPSSNVPKPKGHAQIALFESPTGTGKSLSLICASLTWLRNHKRLQFETEIDKIKKQMEASGEPGWMVESALKRKREELAQRYEEMERTLERIREREREMEKEGEEGHQARGGKRRKLDRGKRDEDEGGKKKKGSSGGRGLTASDEDKEFLIEDWRDEGGLDENDPMGQLSKETRELLEKVGMGTAGGKKGGEEGAVAEEGIKIFYTSRTHSQLTQFIQELRRPEFPASVPTLDAHEEPAKEIVKQIPLSSRQKLCINPSVNKLGTLAAINERCQSLQQPKTPKEHRCPYLPNAANLKATHEFRDTALATLPDIEDLYQTGKQLKICPYYASRAAIPGAEVITLPYPLLLQKSAREALGIKLEGNIVIIDEAHNIMDAVSNVHAAEIKYTDLKRAKLSLGMYYQRFYQKLKGENRVMVAQLQRVVEALGVYIKSRLGRAAKGLKENQEGVVYDTNLLLATGGADQINLYKLIRYVQESKLAFKLEGYASYCEEESRDTDDEETEKEIKKREGRPPVLHTLCSFLTALTNLSSEGRLFYEKIPPPKGEIQDMKLSYMLLSPTHAFSSIAESARAVILAGGTMSPFEDYKAHLFPDVPPEKITTLSCGHVIPKENLCVWTLGSIAPDPKIDTGIGEDCFDFTFTKRNNPNMINRLGLVLLNLCSIVPDGVVAFFPSYIYLEEAIKVWKMCDQAMGPKPIWERLESKKAVFMDSKTESSEQTLQKYSDVIHSEVRPISPSGTRVKGALLLSVVGGKMSEGINFSDRLGRCVVVIGLPYPNAHSPEWVARREYLEDNFIERYNASHPNSTTTPAPAPVIPPPSNTRHVHSSSSSKSKKRDRHNNPPNLAKLAARSVNVFYENATMRAVNQSIGRAIRHQNDYAAIVLIDHRYEREHVRAKLPGWIREGWEETQRLVKEDGKPPKGLQSMVGRVNMFFRAKRQN
;
A
#
# COMPACT_ATOMS: atom_id res chain seq x y z
N MET A 1 48.09 35.28 7.78
CA MET A 1 48.11 36.27 8.90
C MET A 1 46.69 36.75 9.14
N ALA A 2 46.39 37.29 10.32
CA ALA A 2 45.02 37.63 10.73
C ALA A 2 44.67 39.11 10.49
N SER A 3 43.38 39.38 10.25
CA SER A 3 42.78 40.72 10.35
C SER A 3 41.29 40.60 10.70
N THR A 4 40.86 41.31 11.73
CA THR A 4 39.56 41.21 12.40
C THR A 4 38.39 41.93 11.70
N LEU A 5 37.18 41.41 11.93
CA LEU A 5 35.87 42.05 12.24
C LEU A 5 35.73 43.60 12.17
N PRO A 6 34.52 44.16 11.90
CA PRO A 6 33.21 43.62 12.35
C PRO A 6 32.03 43.66 11.34
N ILE A 7 30.88 43.15 11.78
CA ILE A 7 29.56 43.19 11.11
C ILE A 7 28.52 43.77 12.09
N PRO A 8 27.61 44.67 11.68
CA PRO A 8 26.51 45.17 12.51
C PRO A 8 25.22 44.34 12.37
N ASP A 9 24.40 44.31 13.43
CA ASP A 9 23.15 43.54 13.48
C ASP A 9 22.04 44.04 12.54
N ILE A 10 21.35 43.10 11.87
CA ILE A 10 20.00 43.31 11.31
C ILE A 10 19.14 42.09 11.66
N ASN A 11 18.01 42.33 12.34
CA ASN A 11 17.09 41.30 12.80
C ASN A 11 16.38 40.57 11.64
N VAL A 12 16.39 39.23 11.67
CA VAL A 12 15.49 38.39 10.88
C VAL A 12 14.46 37.75 11.80
N ILE A 13 13.17 37.98 11.53
CA ILE A 13 12.06 37.50 12.35
C ILE A 13 11.84 36.00 12.10
N GLY A 14 12.13 35.17 13.11
CA GLY A 14 11.83 33.74 13.08
C GLY A 14 10.36 33.40 13.40
N PRO A 15 9.87 32.21 13.01
CA PRO A 15 8.48 31.81 13.23
C PRO A 15 8.20 31.45 14.70
N SER A 16 7.53 32.33 15.42
CA SER A 16 7.03 32.07 16.78
C SER A 16 5.77 31.20 16.77
N PHE A 17 5.80 29.97 17.33
CA PHE A 17 4.67 29.39 18.09
C PHE A 17 4.98 28.01 18.76
N ILE A 18 5.92 27.97 19.72
CA ILE A 18 5.78 27.09 20.90
C ILE A 18 6.22 27.88 22.12
N GLN A 19 5.31 28.16 23.03
CA GLN A 19 5.62 28.70 24.36
C GLN A 19 4.89 27.87 25.41
N ARG A 20 5.67 27.13 26.20
CA ARG A 20 5.32 26.59 27.51
C ARG A 20 6.53 26.86 28.40
N ASP A 21 6.28 27.36 29.60
CA ASP A 21 7.34 27.98 30.41
C ASP A 21 8.37 26.97 30.92
N SER A 22 9.61 27.46 31.03
CA SER A 22 10.77 26.67 31.41
C SER A 22 10.94 26.61 32.93
N GLN A 23 11.14 25.41 33.48
CA GLN A 23 12.09 25.22 34.57
C GLN A 23 12.52 23.76 34.72
N THR A 24 13.73 23.58 35.27
CA THR A 24 14.47 22.32 35.47
C THR A 24 14.85 21.54 34.20
N SER A 25 16.02 20.90 34.27
CA SER A 25 16.70 20.23 33.18
C SER A 25 16.38 18.74 33.14
N ASP A 26 16.00 18.24 31.97
CA ASP A 26 16.48 16.95 31.45
C ASP A 26 16.17 16.86 29.95
N LYS A 27 17.13 17.29 29.13
CA LYS A 27 17.21 16.83 27.74
C LYS A 27 18.19 15.66 27.72
N PRO A 28 17.79 14.46 27.26
CA PRO A 28 18.75 13.38 27.08
C PRO A 28 19.85 13.82 26.10
N PRO A 29 21.08 13.27 26.21
CA PRO A 29 22.14 13.56 25.26
C PRO A 29 21.68 13.23 23.84
N PRO A 30 22.17 13.95 22.80
CA PRO A 30 21.77 13.70 21.43
C PRO A 30 22.15 12.26 21.05
N THR A 31 21.16 11.45 20.71
CA THR A 31 21.36 10.07 20.26
C THR A 31 22.20 10.07 18.99
N ASP A 32 23.34 9.37 18.99
CA ASP A 32 24.02 9.07 17.74
C ASP A 32 23.20 8.01 16.98
N PHE A 33 22.76 8.37 15.78
CA PHE A 33 21.98 7.51 14.89
C PHE A 33 22.85 6.67 13.96
N ASN A 34 24.18 6.74 14.10
CA ASN A 34 25.16 6.02 13.29
C ASN A 34 24.99 6.31 11.78
N HIS A 35 24.70 7.57 11.46
CA HIS A 35 24.46 8.02 10.09
C HIS A 35 25.81 8.15 9.35
N PRO A 36 26.00 7.50 8.17
CA PRO A 36 27.32 7.36 7.52
C PRO A 36 27.89 8.65 6.90
N TYR A 37 27.21 9.77 7.10
CA TYR A 37 27.59 11.12 6.68
C TYR A 37 27.15 12.10 7.76
N THR A 38 27.65 13.35 7.79
CA THR A 38 27.06 14.39 8.64
C THR A 38 25.58 14.62 8.26
N PRO A 39 24.60 14.38 9.15
CA PRO A 39 23.20 14.51 8.79
C PRO A 39 22.78 15.98 8.73
N TYR A 40 21.90 16.33 7.78
CA TYR A 40 21.25 17.64 7.75
C TYR A 40 20.35 17.83 9.00
N PRO A 41 20.11 19.06 9.47
CA PRO A 41 19.22 19.31 10.62
C PRO A 41 17.82 18.71 10.46
N ILE A 42 17.28 18.67 9.23
CA ILE A 42 15.99 18.02 8.94
C ILE A 42 16.04 16.49 9.07
N GLN A 43 17.17 15.84 8.78
CA GLN A 43 17.36 14.40 8.96
C GLN A 43 17.47 14.08 10.45
N THR A 44 18.22 14.89 11.20
CA THR A 44 18.33 14.76 12.66
C THR A 44 16.97 14.91 13.33
N ALA A 45 16.16 15.89 12.92
CA ALA A 45 14.79 16.05 13.41
C ALA A 45 13.88 14.85 13.04
N PHE A 46 13.98 14.32 11.82
CA PHE A 46 13.27 13.11 11.38
C PHE A 46 13.66 11.88 12.23
N MET A 47 14.96 11.65 12.41
CA MET A 47 15.49 10.52 13.18
C MET A 47 15.09 10.60 14.66
N GLN A 48 15.20 11.77 15.28
CA GLN A 48 14.77 11.98 16.68
C GLN A 48 13.24 11.79 16.86
N THR A 49 12.43 12.24 15.89
CA THR A 49 10.97 12.06 15.94
C THR A 49 10.60 10.58 15.80
N LEU A 50 11.22 9.88 14.85
CA LEU A 50 11.04 8.44 14.64
C LEU A 50 11.44 7.63 15.88
N TYR A 51 12.63 7.88 16.42
CA TYR A 51 13.10 7.23 17.65
C TYR A 51 12.12 7.48 18.81
N SER A 52 11.62 8.70 19.01
CA SER A 52 10.63 8.99 20.06
C SER A 52 9.29 8.26 19.87
N VAL A 53 8.81 8.08 18.63
CA VAL A 53 7.60 7.29 18.35
C VAL A 53 7.82 5.82 18.70
N LEU A 54 8.96 5.25 18.29
CA LEU A 54 9.32 3.88 18.63
C LEU A 54 9.51 3.70 20.14
N ASP A 55 10.14 4.63 20.83
CA ASP A 55 10.39 4.55 22.27
C ASP A 55 9.11 4.66 23.12
N ARG A 56 8.14 5.49 22.71
CA ARG A 56 6.80 5.56 23.33
C ARG A 56 6.01 4.24 23.29
N THR A 57 6.42 3.27 22.47
CA THR A 57 5.82 1.92 22.49
C THR A 57 6.25 1.09 23.71
N VAL A 58 7.29 1.51 24.44
CA VAL A 58 7.82 0.82 25.62
C VAL A 58 7.03 1.19 26.89
N ALA A 59 6.43 2.38 26.94
CA ALA A 59 6.01 3.03 28.19
C ALA A 59 4.47 3.16 28.37
N ALA A 60 3.73 2.04 28.46
CA ALA A 60 2.39 2.00 29.08
C ALA A 60 1.88 0.56 29.30
N PRO A 61 1.10 0.28 30.37
CA PRO A 61 1.12 0.87 31.70
C PRO A 61 1.40 -0.17 32.81
N SER A 62 2.26 0.16 33.78
CA SER A 62 2.30 -0.57 35.05
C SER A 62 1.09 -0.21 35.90
N ASN A 63 0.35 -1.20 36.42
CA ASN A 63 -0.77 -0.95 37.33
C ASN A 63 -0.31 -0.13 38.55
N PRO A 64 -1.08 0.90 38.98
CA PRO A 64 -0.84 1.56 40.26
C PRO A 64 -1.27 0.62 41.39
N THR A 65 -0.31 -0.08 42.00
CA THR A 65 -0.56 -0.93 43.17
C THR A 65 -0.85 -0.05 44.38
N THR A 66 -2.14 0.19 44.64
CA THR A 66 -2.63 0.97 45.79
C THR A 66 -2.19 0.32 47.10
N THR A 67 -1.04 0.74 47.62
CA THR A 67 -0.47 0.20 48.85
C THR A 67 -0.95 1.07 50.01
N THR A 68 -2.08 0.69 50.62
CA THR A 68 -2.62 1.37 51.80
C THR A 68 -1.70 1.19 53.00
N THR A 69 -0.83 2.16 53.24
CA THR A 69 0.06 2.19 54.42
C THR A 69 -0.56 3.04 55.53
N THR A 70 -1.39 2.42 56.37
CA THR A 70 -1.93 3.06 57.58
C THR A 70 -0.82 3.33 58.60
N THR A 71 -0.52 4.60 58.87
CA THR A 71 0.20 5.03 60.07
C THR A 71 -0.50 6.24 60.70
N ASN A 72 -1.09 6.03 61.88
CA ASN A 72 -1.53 7.12 62.74
C ASN A 72 -0.33 7.59 63.57
N THR A 73 -0.14 8.90 63.74
CA THR A 73 0.16 9.49 65.06
C THR A 73 -0.14 10.99 65.07
N ASN A 74 -0.42 11.52 66.26
CA ASN A 74 -0.89 12.89 66.47
C ASN A 74 0.25 13.87 66.80
N THR A 75 -0.15 15.15 66.96
CA THR A 75 0.56 16.29 67.61
C THR A 75 1.45 17.15 66.71
N ALA A 76 1.60 18.47 66.91
CA ALA A 76 0.70 19.49 67.51
C ALA A 76 1.25 20.92 67.19
N THR A 77 0.37 21.86 66.82
CA THR A 77 0.29 23.32 67.15
C THR A 77 1.48 24.10 67.79
N PRO A 78 1.49 25.47 67.76
CA PRO A 78 1.02 26.44 66.73
C PRO A 78 1.88 27.76 66.62
N SER A 79 1.59 28.62 65.63
CA SER A 79 1.58 30.12 65.67
C SER A 79 1.66 30.71 64.24
N ALA A 80 0.91 31.69 63.72
CA ALA A 80 -0.18 32.60 64.16
C ALA A 80 0.17 34.06 64.54
N THR A 81 -0.06 35.01 63.61
CA THR A 81 -0.43 36.43 63.89
C THR A 81 -1.09 37.14 62.68
N PHE A 82 -2.36 37.58 62.83
CA PHE A 82 -2.98 38.87 62.42
C PHE A 82 -2.96 39.39 60.94
N SER A 83 -3.96 40.14 60.40
CA SER A 83 -5.19 40.74 60.97
C SER A 83 -6.32 41.04 59.93
N SER A 84 -7.60 41.02 60.39
CA SER A 84 -8.76 41.93 60.10
C SER A 84 -9.12 42.45 58.67
N THR A 85 -10.40 42.60 58.24
CA THR A 85 -11.75 42.35 58.84
C THR A 85 -12.90 42.49 57.81
N ALA A 86 -14.01 41.76 58.02
CA ALA A 86 -15.42 42.09 57.68
C ALA A 86 -15.84 42.21 56.18
N ALA A 87 -17.05 41.85 55.72
CA ALA A 87 -18.22 41.14 56.31
C ALA A 87 -19.27 40.85 55.18
N THR A 88 -20.45 40.21 55.34
CA THR A 88 -20.98 39.04 56.10
C THR A 88 -22.51 38.98 55.88
N LEU A 89 -23.12 37.82 55.53
CA LEU A 89 -24.46 37.37 56.02
C LEU A 89 -24.86 35.96 55.51
N ILE A 90 -25.68 35.20 56.27
CA ILE A 90 -25.94 33.75 56.11
C ILE A 90 -27.39 33.35 56.47
N PRO A 91 -28.13 32.67 55.57
CA PRO A 91 -29.04 31.56 55.95
C PRO A 91 -29.16 30.44 54.87
N SER A 92 -29.80 29.26 55.08
CA SER A 92 -29.88 28.34 56.24
C SER A 92 -30.59 27.01 55.84
N SER A 93 -30.30 25.87 56.50
CA SER A 93 -31.20 24.69 56.76
C SER A 93 -31.84 23.91 55.56
N SER A 94 -32.40 22.68 55.64
CA SER A 94 -32.28 21.41 56.44
C SER A 94 -33.38 20.41 55.94
N SER A 95 -33.46 19.09 56.18
CA SER A 95 -32.52 17.97 56.51
C SER A 95 -33.29 16.61 56.53
N LYS A 96 -32.58 15.47 56.72
CA LYS A 96 -33.06 14.10 57.13
C LYS A 96 -33.67 13.11 56.10
N SER A 97 -33.53 11.83 56.47
CA SER A 97 -34.04 10.54 55.93
C SER A 97 -35.30 10.05 56.72
N PRO A 98 -35.89 8.82 56.57
CA PRO A 98 -35.53 7.61 55.80
C PRO A 98 -36.72 6.88 55.06
N SER A 99 -36.55 5.59 54.73
CA SER A 99 -37.51 4.59 54.17
C SER A 99 -38.50 4.01 55.21
N PRO A 100 -39.47 3.07 54.94
CA PRO A 100 -39.81 2.24 53.74
C PRO A 100 -41.33 2.42 53.33
N PRO A 101 -42.28 1.47 53.03
CA PRO A 101 -42.33 -0.02 52.94
C PRO A 101 -42.92 -0.68 51.63
N ARG A 102 -44.11 -1.35 51.65
CA ARG A 102 -44.52 -2.50 50.78
C ARG A 102 -46.07 -2.70 50.58
N LEU A 103 -46.45 -3.17 49.36
CA LEU A 103 -47.42 -4.25 48.98
C LEU A 103 -49.00 -4.15 48.98
N CYS A 104 -49.58 -4.70 47.88
CA CYS A 104 -50.80 -5.56 47.73
C CYS A 104 -52.28 -5.03 47.62
N ASN A 105 -52.89 -5.20 46.42
CA ASN A 105 -53.98 -6.15 46.00
C ASN A 105 -55.33 -6.31 46.79
N PRO A 106 -56.42 -6.95 46.24
CA PRO A 106 -56.77 -7.38 44.84
C PRO A 106 -58.29 -7.20 44.43
N THR A 107 -58.72 -7.86 43.32
CA THR A 107 -60.11 -8.30 42.92
C THR A 107 -61.12 -7.26 42.39
N THR A 108 -62.13 -7.56 41.53
CA THR A 108 -62.80 -8.84 41.14
C THR A 108 -63.29 -8.90 39.65
N LEU A 109 -63.84 -10.06 39.24
CA LEU A 109 -64.42 -10.49 37.93
C LEU A 109 -65.94 -10.09 37.77
N PRO A 110 -66.79 -10.46 36.73
CA PRO A 110 -66.73 -11.67 35.85
C PRO A 110 -67.37 -11.68 34.39
N THR A 111 -67.10 -12.79 33.65
CA THR A 111 -67.95 -13.55 32.66
C THR A 111 -68.54 -12.93 31.36
N VAL A 112 -68.76 -13.65 30.23
CA VAL A 112 -68.07 -14.84 29.62
C VAL A 112 -68.56 -15.12 28.17
N HIS A 113 -67.80 -15.96 27.43
CA HIS A 113 -67.96 -16.44 26.02
C HIS A 113 -67.39 -15.49 24.93
N THR A 114 -67.04 -15.93 23.69
CA THR A 114 -67.21 -17.25 23.04
C THR A 114 -66.01 -17.67 22.14
N VAL A 115 -65.92 -18.99 21.89
CA VAL A 115 -65.28 -19.77 20.79
C VAL A 115 -65.26 -19.03 19.42
N ASN A 116 -64.20 -18.99 18.59
CA ASN A 116 -63.00 -19.84 18.35
C ASN A 116 -61.87 -18.99 17.67
N ARG A 117 -60.60 -19.38 17.37
CA ARG A 117 -59.73 -20.58 17.61
C ARG A 117 -58.23 -20.15 17.47
N ALA A 118 -57.29 -21.11 17.60
CA ALA A 118 -55.91 -21.17 17.08
C ALA A 118 -55.34 -19.93 16.34
N ASN A 119 -54.37 -19.15 16.86
CA ASN A 119 -53.48 -19.27 18.01
C ASN A 119 -52.24 -20.20 17.85
N GLN A 120 -51.04 -19.60 17.86
CA GLN A 120 -49.75 -20.15 18.33
C GLN A 120 -48.99 -19.02 19.07
N SER A 121 -48.17 -19.35 20.07
CA SER A 121 -47.69 -18.39 21.07
C SER A 121 -46.27 -18.68 21.57
N LEU A 122 -45.64 -17.69 22.22
CA LEU A 122 -44.46 -17.89 23.06
C LEU A 122 -44.79 -18.81 24.25
N PRO A 123 -43.76 -19.48 24.81
CA PRO A 123 -43.70 -19.85 26.22
C PRO A 123 -42.43 -19.31 26.92
N THR A 124 -42.48 -19.22 28.25
CA THR A 124 -41.34 -18.83 29.10
C THR A 124 -41.15 -19.80 30.28
N ALA A 125 -39.88 -20.16 30.53
CA ALA A 125 -39.30 -20.60 31.81
C ALA A 125 -39.92 -21.79 32.59
N THR A 126 -39.05 -22.71 33.03
CA THR A 126 -39.06 -23.28 34.39
C THR A 126 -37.75 -24.03 34.67
N SER A 127 -37.35 -24.11 35.93
CA SER A 127 -36.11 -24.74 36.40
C SER A 127 -36.36 -26.09 37.08
N LYS A 128 -35.38 -27.01 37.00
CA LYS A 128 -35.23 -28.13 37.95
C LYS A 128 -33.75 -28.44 38.15
N ASP A 129 -33.35 -28.53 39.42
CA ASP A 129 -32.03 -29.00 39.83
C ASP A 129 -31.85 -30.51 39.61
N THR A 130 -30.61 -30.92 39.39
CA THR A 130 -30.02 -32.10 40.05
C THR A 130 -28.49 -31.95 40.07
N SER A 131 -27.87 -32.33 41.18
CA SER A 131 -26.45 -32.08 41.45
C SER A 131 -25.52 -33.13 40.84
N LYS A 132 -24.31 -32.71 40.43
CA LYS A 132 -23.07 -33.49 40.60
C LYS A 132 -21.82 -32.63 40.41
N ASP A 133 -20.96 -32.62 41.42
CA ASP A 133 -19.63 -32.02 41.38
C ASP A 133 -18.71 -32.66 40.33
N LYS A 134 -17.80 -31.84 39.76
CA LYS A 134 -16.36 -32.13 39.71
C LYS A 134 -15.51 -30.97 39.18
N GLY A 135 -14.58 -30.49 40.02
CA GLY A 135 -13.24 -30.05 39.63
C GLY A 135 -13.10 -28.76 38.82
N ASN A 136 -13.04 -27.61 39.52
CA ASN A 136 -12.56 -26.36 38.93
C ASN A 136 -11.03 -26.38 38.75
N GLY A 137 -10.55 -25.89 37.61
CA GLY A 137 -9.16 -25.49 37.38
C GLY A 137 -9.15 -24.20 36.55
N PRO A 138 -8.55 -23.09 37.01
CA PRO A 138 -8.76 -21.78 36.40
C PRO A 138 -7.95 -21.61 35.10
N SER A 139 -8.55 -21.97 33.96
CA SER A 139 -8.06 -21.55 32.64
C SER A 139 -8.40 -20.07 32.42
N SER A 140 -7.46 -19.18 32.74
CA SER A 140 -7.65 -17.72 32.66
C SER A 140 -7.52 -17.19 31.23
N ASN A 141 -8.41 -17.63 30.33
CA ASN A 141 -8.57 -17.07 28.99
C ASN A 141 -9.29 -15.70 29.06
N VAL A 142 -8.61 -14.72 29.66
CA VAL A 142 -9.03 -13.31 29.67
C VAL A 142 -8.44 -12.64 28.43
N PRO A 143 -9.25 -12.07 27.52
CA PRO A 143 -8.74 -11.30 26.40
C PRO A 143 -7.90 -10.12 26.91
N LYS A 144 -6.63 -10.03 26.47
CA LYS A 144 -5.80 -8.85 26.74
C LYS A 144 -6.45 -7.61 26.10
N PRO A 145 -6.44 -6.44 26.75
CA PRO A 145 -7.04 -5.23 26.19
C PRO A 145 -6.35 -4.87 24.87
N LYS A 146 -7.15 -4.62 23.81
CA LYS A 146 -6.64 -4.20 22.50
C LYS A 146 -5.91 -2.85 22.62
N GLY A 147 -4.61 -2.84 22.39
CA GLY A 147 -3.80 -1.63 22.35
C GLY A 147 -3.47 -1.26 20.91
N HIS A 148 -4.15 -0.25 20.34
CA HIS A 148 -3.79 0.30 19.02
C HIS A 148 -2.29 0.65 18.92
N ALA A 149 -1.68 0.42 17.76
CA ALA A 149 -0.29 0.77 17.46
C ALA A 149 0.02 2.26 17.71
N GLN A 150 1.30 2.59 17.94
CA GLN A 150 1.78 3.97 17.76
C GLN A 150 1.88 4.27 16.25
N ILE A 151 1.33 5.40 15.80
CA ILE A 151 1.26 5.77 14.38
C ILE A 151 2.17 6.97 14.11
N ALA A 152 2.97 6.87 13.05
CA ALA A 152 3.74 7.99 12.50
C ALA A 152 3.30 8.30 11.07
N LEU A 153 3.06 9.58 10.77
CA LEU A 153 2.81 10.10 9.42
C LEU A 153 3.92 11.08 9.07
N PHE A 154 4.90 10.66 8.27
CA PHE A 154 6.10 11.43 7.96
C PHE A 154 6.18 11.80 6.47
N GLU A 155 6.04 13.09 6.20
CA GLU A 155 6.41 13.66 4.90
C GLU A 155 7.88 14.08 4.94
N SER A 156 8.67 13.56 4.02
CA SER A 156 10.06 13.97 3.82
C SER A 156 10.35 14.04 2.31
N PRO A 157 10.59 15.25 1.74
CA PRO A 157 10.74 15.44 0.31
C PRO A 157 11.80 14.55 -0.35
N THR A 158 11.70 14.36 -1.66
CA THR A 158 12.68 13.59 -2.42
C THR A 158 14.08 14.24 -2.34
N GLY A 159 15.12 13.42 -2.11
CA GLY A 159 16.50 13.92 -1.98
C GLY A 159 16.94 14.33 -0.56
N THR A 160 16.06 14.27 0.44
CA THR A 160 16.41 14.56 1.86
C THR A 160 17.10 13.39 2.59
N GLY A 161 17.38 12.26 1.93
CA GLY A 161 17.91 11.05 2.57
C GLY A 161 16.90 10.32 3.47
N LYS A 162 15.59 10.44 3.19
CA LYS A 162 14.48 9.76 3.87
C LYS A 162 14.76 8.30 4.24
N SER A 163 15.12 7.45 3.27
CA SER A 163 15.28 6.01 3.51
C SER A 163 16.46 5.70 4.45
N LEU A 164 17.58 6.40 4.31
CA LEU A 164 18.70 6.32 5.25
C LEU A 164 18.30 6.82 6.66
N SER A 165 17.49 7.87 6.75
CA SER A 165 16.96 8.38 8.03
C SER A 165 15.99 7.38 8.70
N LEU A 166 15.18 6.65 7.91
CA LEU A 166 14.34 5.54 8.41
C LEU A 166 15.21 4.41 8.98
N ILE A 167 16.25 4.00 8.25
CA ILE A 167 17.19 2.94 8.63
C ILE A 167 17.92 3.30 9.93
N CYS A 168 18.64 4.43 9.95
CA CYS A 168 19.49 4.85 11.06
C CYS A 168 18.73 4.95 12.39
N ALA A 169 17.56 5.60 12.40
CA ALA A 169 16.77 5.74 13.63
C ALA A 169 16.12 4.42 14.08
N SER A 170 15.61 3.62 13.14
CA SER A 170 14.87 2.38 13.48
C SER A 170 15.81 1.28 13.97
N LEU A 171 17.02 1.19 13.39
CA LEU A 171 18.05 0.24 13.84
C LEU A 171 18.77 0.71 15.10
N THR A 172 19.07 2.00 15.25
CA THR A 172 19.59 2.54 16.52
C THR A 172 18.60 2.29 17.65
N TRP A 173 17.29 2.47 17.41
CA TRP A 173 16.26 2.06 18.36
C TRP A 173 16.28 0.55 18.65
N LEU A 174 16.36 -0.30 17.63
CA LEU A 174 16.37 -1.76 17.82
C LEU A 174 17.61 -2.25 18.61
N ARG A 175 18.80 -1.70 18.33
CA ARG A 175 20.05 -1.98 19.05
C ARG A 175 19.95 -1.57 20.52
N ASN A 176 19.47 -0.35 20.78
CA ASN A 176 19.25 0.15 22.13
C ASN A 176 18.16 -0.64 22.88
N HIS A 177 17.09 -1.06 22.19
CA HIS A 177 16.03 -1.87 22.78
C HIS A 177 16.50 -3.28 23.15
N LYS A 178 17.31 -3.93 22.29
CA LYS A 178 17.95 -5.21 22.61
C LYS A 178 18.88 -5.10 23.82
N ARG A 179 19.69 -4.04 23.89
CA ARG A 179 20.58 -3.77 25.04
C ARG A 179 19.78 -3.58 26.34
N LEU A 180 18.71 -2.78 26.30
CA LEU A 180 17.82 -2.55 27.44
C LEU A 180 17.08 -3.83 27.87
N GLN A 181 16.67 -4.69 26.94
CA GLN A 181 16.09 -6.00 27.26
C GLN A 181 17.09 -6.88 28.01
N PHE A 182 18.31 -7.02 27.48
CA PHE A 182 19.41 -7.78 28.11
C PHE A 182 19.74 -7.27 29.52
N GLU A 183 19.85 -5.95 29.70
CA GLU A 183 20.04 -5.33 31.02
C GLU A 183 18.85 -5.63 31.95
N THR A 184 17.61 -5.50 31.46
CA THR A 184 16.39 -5.78 32.22
C THR A 184 16.28 -7.24 32.65
N GLU A 185 16.83 -8.20 31.90
CA GLU A 185 16.85 -9.62 32.29
C GLU A 185 17.88 -9.92 33.37
N ILE A 186 19.08 -9.36 33.25
CA ILE A 186 20.09 -9.39 34.31
C ILE A 186 19.51 -8.77 35.60
N ASP A 187 18.79 -7.64 35.48
CA ASP A 187 18.21 -6.93 36.62
C ASP A 187 16.99 -7.65 37.24
N LYS A 188 16.25 -8.47 36.47
CA LYS A 188 15.24 -9.42 36.99
C LYS A 188 15.88 -10.55 37.77
N ILE A 189 16.95 -11.17 37.24
CA ILE A 189 17.68 -12.25 37.92
C ILE A 189 18.25 -11.73 39.24
N LYS A 190 18.85 -10.53 39.22
CA LYS A 190 19.36 -9.84 40.42
C LYS A 190 18.29 -9.75 41.50
N LYS A 191 17.13 -9.17 41.17
CA LYS A 191 16.00 -9.00 42.11
C LYS A 191 15.41 -10.32 42.59
N GLN A 192 15.48 -11.39 41.80
CA GLN A 192 15.06 -12.73 42.23
C GLN A 192 16.02 -13.34 43.26
N MET A 193 17.34 -13.19 43.07
CA MET A 193 18.35 -13.76 43.98
C MET A 193 18.56 -12.90 45.24
N GLU A 194 18.34 -11.58 45.14
CA GLU A 194 18.19 -10.69 46.31
C GLU A 194 16.94 -11.08 47.13
N ALA A 195 15.82 -11.43 46.47
CA ALA A 195 14.59 -11.85 47.13
C ALA A 195 14.64 -13.28 47.71
N SER A 196 15.53 -14.17 47.25
CA SER A 196 15.80 -15.46 47.90
C SER A 196 16.71 -15.33 49.14
N GLY A 197 17.26 -14.14 49.40
CA GLY A 197 18.13 -13.87 50.55
C GLY A 197 19.57 -14.38 50.37
N GLU A 198 20.03 -14.56 49.13
CA GLU A 198 21.39 -15.02 48.86
C GLU A 198 22.45 -13.95 49.18
N PRO A 199 23.67 -14.33 49.62
CA PRO A 199 24.74 -13.38 49.86
C PRO A 199 25.12 -12.59 48.60
N GLY A 200 25.36 -11.28 48.72
CA GLY A 200 25.60 -10.41 47.56
C GLY A 200 26.72 -10.86 46.62
N TRP A 201 27.79 -11.50 47.13
CA TRP A 201 28.86 -12.07 46.31
C TRP A 201 28.41 -13.27 45.46
N MET A 202 27.43 -14.03 45.93
CA MET A 202 26.84 -15.17 45.20
C MET A 202 25.91 -14.65 44.09
N VAL A 203 25.09 -13.64 44.40
CA VAL A 203 24.29 -12.90 43.42
C VAL A 203 25.18 -12.31 42.32
N GLU A 204 26.23 -11.59 42.69
CA GLU A 204 27.16 -10.95 41.74
C GLU A 204 27.91 -11.98 40.89
N SER A 205 28.37 -13.10 41.47
CA SER A 205 28.99 -14.19 40.71
C SER A 205 28.00 -14.89 39.75
N ALA A 206 26.73 -15.00 40.12
CA ALA A 206 25.69 -15.59 39.26
C ALA A 206 25.31 -14.66 38.10
N LEU A 207 25.21 -13.35 38.37
CA LEU A 207 24.99 -12.32 37.35
C LEU A 207 26.16 -12.25 36.36
N LYS A 208 27.40 -12.29 36.85
CA LYS A 208 28.59 -12.37 35.99
C LYS A 208 28.55 -13.60 35.08
N ARG A 209 28.32 -14.79 35.65
CA ARG A 209 28.18 -16.04 34.89
C ARG A 209 27.05 -16.00 33.86
N LYS A 210 25.92 -15.34 34.16
CA LYS A 210 24.81 -15.18 33.21
C LYS A 210 25.10 -14.18 32.09
N ARG A 211 25.81 -13.09 32.39
CA ARG A 211 26.34 -12.16 31.38
C ARG A 211 27.33 -12.88 30.45
N GLU A 212 28.23 -13.69 31.00
CA GLU A 212 29.17 -14.54 30.26
C GLU A 212 28.44 -15.56 29.35
N GLU A 213 27.48 -16.32 29.88
CA GLU A 213 26.70 -17.32 29.13
C GLU A 213 25.94 -16.71 27.92
N LEU A 214 25.36 -15.52 28.10
CA LEU A 214 24.61 -14.83 27.06
C LEU A 214 25.53 -14.17 26.02
N ALA A 215 26.63 -13.55 26.45
CA ALA A 215 27.64 -12.98 25.54
C ALA A 215 28.29 -14.06 24.67
N GLN A 216 28.69 -15.20 25.25
CA GLN A 216 29.30 -16.30 24.51
C GLN A 216 28.41 -16.83 23.39
N ARG A 217 27.11 -17.08 23.65
CA ARG A 217 26.15 -17.51 22.62
C ARG A 217 26.02 -16.50 21.47
N TYR A 218 26.04 -15.20 21.80
CA TYR A 218 25.95 -14.13 20.83
C TYR A 218 27.22 -14.04 19.96
N GLU A 219 28.40 -14.13 20.57
CA GLU A 219 29.69 -14.19 19.87
C GLU A 219 29.85 -15.46 19.02
N GLU A 220 29.33 -16.62 19.44
CA GLU A 220 29.34 -17.86 18.66
C GLU A 220 28.49 -17.76 17.39
N MET A 221 27.35 -17.07 17.49
CA MET A 221 26.49 -16.75 16.35
C MET A 221 27.21 -15.81 15.37
N GLU A 222 27.74 -14.67 15.82
CA GLU A 222 28.46 -13.73 14.95
C GLU A 222 29.73 -14.34 14.34
N ARG A 223 30.54 -15.08 15.12
CA ARG A 223 31.70 -15.84 14.59
C ARG A 223 31.31 -16.87 13.54
N THR A 224 30.06 -17.36 13.56
CA THR A 224 29.56 -18.30 12.55
C THR A 224 29.08 -17.60 11.30
N LEU A 225 28.44 -16.42 11.42
CA LEU A 225 28.09 -15.59 10.26
C LEU A 225 29.33 -15.01 9.57
N GLU A 226 30.31 -14.49 10.32
CA GLU A 226 31.51 -13.88 9.72
C GLU A 226 32.35 -14.88 8.92
N ARG A 227 32.48 -16.12 9.41
CA ARG A 227 33.15 -17.23 8.69
C ARG A 227 32.46 -17.57 7.35
N ILE A 228 31.17 -17.29 7.22
CA ILE A 228 30.41 -17.48 5.97
C ILE A 228 30.66 -16.30 5.04
N ARG A 229 30.66 -15.06 5.56
CA ARG A 229 31.04 -13.85 4.78
C ARG A 229 32.47 -13.96 4.24
N GLU A 230 33.40 -14.46 5.03
CA GLU A 230 34.80 -14.67 4.61
C GLU A 230 34.89 -15.65 3.43
N ARG A 231 34.26 -16.82 3.55
CA ARG A 231 34.18 -17.80 2.44
C ARG A 231 33.52 -17.25 1.18
N GLU A 232 32.48 -16.42 1.32
CA GLU A 232 31.83 -15.80 0.16
C GLU A 232 32.78 -14.83 -0.56
N ARG A 233 33.46 -13.95 0.19
CA ARG A 233 34.50 -13.04 -0.36
C ARG A 233 35.64 -13.80 -1.04
N GLU A 234 36.00 -14.99 -0.56
CA GLU A 234 36.99 -15.86 -1.22
C GLU A 234 36.45 -16.39 -2.57
N MET A 235 35.24 -16.94 -2.59
CA MET A 235 34.60 -17.45 -3.82
C MET A 235 34.33 -16.34 -4.86
N GLU A 236 34.01 -15.12 -4.43
CA GLU A 236 33.89 -13.97 -5.34
C GLU A 236 35.23 -13.65 -6.02
N LYS A 237 36.32 -13.53 -5.25
CA LYS A 237 37.67 -13.25 -5.78
C LYS A 237 38.14 -14.34 -6.76
N GLU A 238 37.98 -15.61 -6.40
CA GLU A 238 38.29 -16.73 -7.30
C GLU A 238 37.46 -16.67 -8.60
N GLY A 239 36.21 -16.21 -8.51
CA GLY A 239 35.32 -15.99 -9.65
C GLY A 239 35.77 -14.85 -10.58
N GLU A 240 36.16 -13.71 -10.01
CA GLU A 240 36.63 -12.52 -10.75
C GLU A 240 37.99 -12.76 -11.42
N GLU A 241 38.96 -13.31 -10.69
CA GLU A 241 40.26 -13.72 -11.25
C GLU A 241 40.07 -14.77 -12.36
N GLY A 242 39.16 -15.73 -12.13
CA GLY A 242 38.76 -16.74 -13.12
C GLY A 242 38.09 -16.18 -14.38
N HIS A 243 37.53 -14.96 -14.33
CA HIS A 243 36.99 -14.25 -15.50
C HIS A 243 38.09 -13.53 -16.29
N GLN A 244 39.01 -12.83 -15.62
CA GLN A 244 40.13 -12.16 -16.31
C GLN A 244 41.06 -13.16 -17.00
N ALA A 245 41.34 -14.32 -16.37
CA ALA A 245 42.20 -15.37 -16.92
C ALA A 245 41.61 -16.12 -18.14
N ARG A 246 40.33 -15.95 -18.48
CA ARG A 246 39.63 -16.76 -19.52
C ARG A 246 39.27 -16.04 -20.81
N GLY A 247 39.73 -14.81 -21.02
CA GLY A 247 39.52 -14.05 -22.27
C GLY A 247 40.09 -14.68 -23.57
N GLY A 248 40.85 -15.78 -23.49
CA GLY A 248 41.78 -16.18 -24.58
C GLY A 248 41.95 -17.67 -24.91
N LYS A 249 40.89 -18.52 -24.87
CA LYS A 249 40.84 -19.79 -25.66
C LYS A 249 39.46 -20.47 -25.68
N ARG A 250 38.75 -20.40 -26.81
CA ARG A 250 37.62 -21.30 -27.13
C ARG A 250 38.15 -22.74 -27.27
N ARG A 251 37.94 -23.60 -26.26
CA ARG A 251 38.33 -25.02 -26.33
C ARG A 251 37.37 -25.80 -27.23
N LYS A 252 37.67 -25.81 -28.53
CA LYS A 252 37.07 -26.68 -29.54
C LYS A 252 37.22 -28.15 -29.10
N LEU A 253 36.11 -28.84 -28.85
CA LEU A 253 36.09 -30.30 -28.68
C LEU A 253 35.87 -30.96 -30.04
N ASP A 254 36.58 -32.06 -30.29
CA ASP A 254 36.79 -32.61 -31.62
C ASP A 254 36.13 -33.99 -31.82
N ARG A 255 36.05 -34.45 -33.08
CA ARG A 255 35.26 -35.61 -33.51
C ARG A 255 36.10 -36.89 -33.70
N GLY A 256 36.03 -37.77 -32.69
CA GLY A 256 35.68 -39.19 -32.86
C GLY A 256 36.65 -40.22 -33.48
N LYS A 257 36.55 -41.44 -32.94
CA LYS A 257 36.48 -42.77 -33.61
C LYS A 257 35.66 -43.67 -32.65
N ARG A 258 34.71 -44.53 -33.06
CA ARG A 258 34.62 -45.55 -34.13
C ARG A 258 35.39 -46.84 -33.82
N ASP A 259 34.63 -47.87 -33.49
CA ASP A 259 34.78 -49.27 -33.91
C ASP A 259 33.44 -49.65 -34.60
N GLU A 260 33.44 -50.44 -35.68
CA GLU A 260 32.29 -50.60 -36.62
C GLU A 260 32.29 -52.02 -37.26
N ASP A 261 31.18 -52.69 -37.63
CA ASP A 261 29.75 -52.36 -37.49
C ASP A 261 29.01 -53.33 -36.51
N GLU A 262 28.22 -54.38 -36.82
CA GLU A 262 27.60 -54.98 -38.03
C GLU A 262 26.36 -55.81 -37.59
N GLY A 263 25.49 -56.23 -38.51
CA GLY A 263 24.83 -57.54 -38.40
C GLY A 263 23.48 -57.62 -37.69
N GLY A 264 22.48 -56.80 -38.07
CA GLY A 264 21.16 -56.81 -37.40
C GLY A 264 19.93 -56.51 -38.27
N LYS A 265 19.31 -57.53 -38.88
CA LYS A 265 18.09 -57.38 -39.71
C LYS A 265 16.91 -56.76 -38.92
N LYS A 266 16.22 -55.79 -39.55
CA LYS A 266 14.89 -55.29 -39.11
C LYS A 266 13.92 -56.45 -38.82
N LYS A 267 13.39 -56.52 -37.60
CA LYS A 267 12.16 -57.26 -37.27
C LYS A 267 11.16 -56.32 -36.61
N LYS A 268 9.89 -56.42 -37.01
CA LYS A 268 8.78 -55.81 -36.26
C LYS A 268 8.66 -56.54 -34.91
N GLY A 269 8.90 -55.83 -33.81
CA GLY A 269 8.63 -56.30 -32.45
C GLY A 269 7.36 -55.62 -31.92
N SER A 270 6.37 -56.39 -31.51
CA SER A 270 5.13 -55.84 -30.95
C SER A 270 5.37 -55.31 -29.54
N SER A 271 5.29 -54.00 -29.35
CA SER A 271 5.13 -53.39 -28.03
C SER A 271 3.68 -53.59 -27.58
N GLY A 272 3.41 -54.70 -26.89
CA GLY A 272 2.06 -55.04 -26.42
C GLY A 272 1.51 -53.98 -25.48
N GLY A 273 0.55 -53.20 -25.95
CA GLY A 273 -0.14 -52.20 -25.14
C GLY A 273 -0.93 -52.86 -24.02
N ARG A 274 -0.51 -52.66 -22.77
CA ARG A 274 -1.43 -52.79 -21.63
C ARG A 274 -2.30 -51.54 -21.65
N GLY A 275 -3.47 -51.65 -22.29
CA GLY A 275 -4.46 -50.58 -22.28
C GLY A 275 -4.88 -50.28 -20.86
N LEU A 276 -4.57 -49.07 -20.39
CA LEU A 276 -5.32 -48.46 -19.30
C LEU A 276 -6.74 -48.21 -19.84
N THR A 277 -7.75 -48.50 -19.02
CA THR A 277 -9.13 -48.19 -19.38
C THR A 277 -9.44 -46.75 -19.01
N ALA A 278 -10.21 -46.03 -19.83
CA ALA A 278 -10.62 -44.64 -19.60
C ALA A 278 -11.34 -44.36 -18.26
N SER A 279 -11.62 -45.41 -17.48
CA SER A 279 -12.05 -45.33 -16.08
C SER A 279 -10.96 -44.85 -15.10
N ASP A 280 -9.68 -45.03 -15.44
CA ASP A 280 -8.54 -44.72 -14.56
C ASP A 280 -8.01 -43.30 -14.77
N GLU A 281 -7.98 -42.82 -16.01
CA GLU A 281 -7.60 -41.44 -16.36
C GLU A 281 -8.60 -40.42 -15.77
N ASP A 282 -9.89 -40.73 -15.84
CA ASP A 282 -10.99 -39.97 -15.20
C ASP A 282 -10.83 -39.81 -13.67
N LYS A 283 -9.92 -40.52 -13.00
CA LYS A 283 -9.68 -40.38 -11.55
C LYS A 283 -8.85 -39.15 -11.20
N GLU A 284 -7.98 -38.66 -12.09
CA GLU A 284 -7.12 -37.50 -11.82
C GLU A 284 -7.95 -36.22 -11.65
N PHE A 285 -8.95 -36.05 -12.52
CA PHE A 285 -9.82 -34.88 -12.53
C PHE A 285 -10.94 -34.91 -11.47
N LEU A 286 -11.10 -35.99 -10.70
CA LEU A 286 -12.22 -36.12 -9.75
C LEU A 286 -12.00 -35.31 -8.46
N ILE A 287 -13.00 -34.52 -8.03
CA ILE A 287 -12.97 -33.79 -6.76
C ILE A 287 -12.98 -34.77 -5.56
N GLU A 288 -12.23 -34.43 -4.52
CA GLU A 288 -12.08 -35.26 -3.32
C GLU A 288 -13.28 -35.16 -2.37
N ASP A 289 -13.29 -35.96 -1.31
CA ASP A 289 -14.30 -35.93 -0.25
C ASP A 289 -14.23 -34.63 0.54
N TRP A 290 -14.89 -33.57 0.07
CA TRP A 290 -15.18 -32.41 0.89
C TRP A 290 -16.20 -32.78 1.97
N ARG A 291 -16.02 -32.20 3.17
CA ARG A 291 -16.94 -32.35 4.32
C ARG A 291 -17.06 -31.02 5.05
N ASP A 292 -18.26 -30.66 5.45
CA ASP A 292 -18.51 -29.44 6.23
C ASP A 292 -18.28 -29.65 7.73
N GLU A 293 -17.06 -30.01 8.12
CA GLU A 293 -16.70 -30.12 9.54
C GLU A 293 -16.50 -28.71 10.11
N GLY A 294 -17.49 -28.25 10.89
CA GLY A 294 -17.47 -26.97 11.58
C GLY A 294 -16.60 -27.05 12.85
N GLY A 295 -15.59 -26.18 12.93
CA GLY A 295 -14.69 -26.12 14.09
C GLY A 295 -13.36 -26.84 13.91
N LEU A 296 -12.66 -26.57 12.80
CA LEU A 296 -11.21 -26.77 12.72
C LEU A 296 -10.51 -25.42 12.87
N ASP A 297 -9.34 -25.42 13.50
CA ASP A 297 -8.61 -24.21 13.88
C ASP A 297 -8.17 -23.39 12.65
N GLU A 298 -8.63 -22.15 12.55
CA GLU A 298 -8.32 -21.24 11.44
C GLU A 298 -6.83 -20.80 11.41
N ASN A 299 -6.02 -21.23 12.39
CA ASN A 299 -4.64 -20.80 12.61
C ASN A 299 -3.55 -21.77 12.08
N ASP A 300 -3.84 -22.69 11.14
CA ASP A 300 -2.79 -23.50 10.46
C ASP A 300 -2.57 -23.14 8.97
N PRO A 301 -1.75 -22.11 8.65
CA PRO A 301 -1.30 -21.81 7.28
C PRO A 301 -0.51 -22.95 6.60
N MET A 302 -0.04 -23.96 7.35
CA MET A 302 0.82 -25.02 6.86
C MET A 302 0.04 -26.22 6.31
N GLY A 303 -1.29 -26.26 6.46
CA GLY A 303 -2.16 -27.31 5.90
C GLY A 303 -2.10 -27.45 4.36
N GLN A 304 -1.49 -26.50 3.65
CA GLN A 304 -1.25 -26.57 2.20
C GLN A 304 0.02 -27.37 1.80
N LEU A 305 0.88 -27.73 2.77
CA LEU A 305 2.13 -28.44 2.54
C LEU A 305 1.97 -29.96 2.66
N SER A 306 2.91 -30.74 2.13
CA SER A 306 2.97 -32.17 2.46
C SER A 306 3.33 -32.33 3.94
N LYS A 307 2.79 -33.37 4.60
CA LYS A 307 3.08 -33.67 6.01
C LYS A 307 4.60 -33.77 6.29
N GLU A 308 5.33 -34.43 5.40
CA GLU A 308 6.81 -34.51 5.40
C GLU A 308 7.48 -33.12 5.42
N THR A 309 6.91 -32.13 4.72
CA THR A 309 7.42 -30.75 4.64
C THR A 309 7.00 -29.90 5.84
N ARG A 310 5.78 -30.11 6.38
CA ARG A 310 5.31 -29.41 7.58
C ARG A 310 6.13 -29.82 8.80
N GLU A 311 6.30 -31.11 9.03
CA GLU A 311 7.14 -31.63 10.14
C GLU A 311 8.60 -31.20 10.03
N LEU A 312 9.10 -30.96 8.81
CA LEU A 312 10.44 -30.39 8.61
C LEU A 312 10.49 -28.89 8.97
N LEU A 313 9.54 -28.09 8.50
CA LEU A 313 9.51 -26.65 8.78
C LEU A 313 9.20 -26.36 10.26
N GLU A 314 8.40 -27.21 10.92
CA GLU A 314 8.26 -27.24 12.39
C GLU A 314 9.63 -27.46 13.07
N LYS A 315 10.39 -28.49 12.65
CA LYS A 315 11.75 -28.78 13.17
C LYS A 315 12.80 -27.71 12.84
N VAL A 316 12.60 -26.95 11.77
CA VAL A 316 13.45 -25.81 11.36
C VAL A 316 13.02 -24.50 12.05
N GLY A 317 12.05 -24.54 12.94
CA GLY A 317 11.69 -23.43 13.85
C GLY A 317 10.39 -22.69 13.52
N MET A 318 9.52 -23.24 12.65
CA MET A 318 8.24 -22.62 12.27
C MET A 318 7.04 -23.54 12.55
N GLY A 319 6.90 -23.99 13.80
CA GLY A 319 5.65 -24.55 14.33
C GLY A 319 4.87 -23.52 15.13
N THR A 320 3.54 -23.66 15.20
CA THR A 320 2.73 -22.98 16.22
C THR A 320 3.11 -23.52 17.61
N ALA A 321 2.97 -22.70 18.66
CA ALA A 321 3.47 -23.01 20.01
C ALA A 321 2.65 -24.11 20.72
N GLY A 322 2.84 -25.36 20.27
CA GLY A 322 2.00 -26.54 20.61
C GLY A 322 2.71 -27.69 21.34
N GLY A 323 3.90 -27.45 21.91
CA GLY A 323 4.45 -28.27 22.99
C GLY A 323 5.04 -29.65 22.66
N LYS A 324 6.36 -29.72 22.50
CA LYS A 324 7.21 -30.75 23.15
C LYS A 324 8.68 -30.32 23.19
N LYS A 325 9.32 -30.42 24.36
CA LYS A 325 10.79 -30.42 24.49
C LYS A 325 11.30 -31.82 24.14
N GLY A 326 12.39 -31.91 23.37
CA GLY A 326 13.12 -33.17 23.14
C GLY A 326 13.98 -33.13 21.88
N GLY A 327 15.29 -33.33 22.05
CA GLY A 327 16.29 -33.29 20.97
C GLY A 327 17.19 -32.07 21.06
N GLU A 328 18.51 -32.29 20.98
CA GLU A 328 19.55 -31.27 20.96
C GLU A 328 19.95 -30.91 19.50
N GLU A 329 20.97 -30.06 19.33
CA GLU A 329 21.49 -29.60 18.02
C GLU A 329 20.52 -28.76 17.15
N GLY A 330 19.95 -27.72 17.76
CA GLY A 330 19.33 -26.61 17.04
C GLY A 330 19.17 -25.39 17.94
N ALA A 331 20.02 -24.37 17.78
CA ALA A 331 19.89 -23.12 18.52
C ALA A 331 18.62 -22.39 18.10
N VAL A 332 17.56 -22.51 18.91
CA VAL A 332 16.30 -21.78 18.71
C VAL A 332 16.54 -20.31 19.02
N ALA A 333 16.79 -19.51 17.99
CA ALA A 333 16.84 -18.05 18.11
C ALA A 333 15.47 -17.55 18.61
N GLU A 334 15.47 -16.84 19.74
CA GLU A 334 14.26 -16.28 20.31
C GLU A 334 13.65 -15.23 19.37
N GLU A 335 12.31 -15.18 19.27
CA GLU A 335 11.62 -14.25 18.38
C GLU A 335 11.65 -12.80 18.93
N GLY A 336 12.81 -12.15 18.75
CA GLY A 336 12.98 -10.71 18.98
C GLY A 336 12.13 -9.85 18.04
N ILE A 337 12.03 -8.56 18.37
CA ILE A 337 11.25 -7.57 17.59
C ILE A 337 11.83 -7.41 16.18
N LYS A 338 10.94 -7.44 15.19
CA LYS A 338 11.25 -7.37 13.76
C LYS A 338 10.71 -6.10 13.13
N ILE A 339 11.42 -5.58 12.13
CA ILE A 339 11.05 -4.42 11.34
C ILE A 339 10.59 -4.91 9.96
N PHE A 340 9.28 -4.90 9.73
CA PHE A 340 8.69 -5.15 8.42
C PHE A 340 8.75 -3.87 7.58
N TYR A 341 9.73 -3.79 6.68
CA TYR A 341 9.85 -2.68 5.74
C TYR A 341 9.12 -3.02 4.44
N THR A 342 8.24 -2.13 3.99
CA THR A 342 7.50 -2.31 2.75
C THR A 342 7.53 -1.08 1.86
N SER A 343 7.52 -1.32 0.56
CA SER A 343 7.44 -0.27 -0.46
C SER A 343 6.66 -0.76 -1.68
N ARG A 344 6.36 0.16 -2.59
CA ARG A 344 5.44 -0.05 -3.69
C ARG A 344 6.00 -0.95 -4.81
N THR A 345 7.31 -0.89 -5.06
CA THR A 345 7.97 -1.68 -6.12
C THR A 345 9.18 -2.45 -5.62
N HIS A 346 9.54 -3.54 -6.32
CA HIS A 346 10.74 -4.31 -6.00
C HIS A 346 12.03 -3.49 -6.13
N SER A 347 12.13 -2.62 -7.13
CA SER A 347 13.29 -1.74 -7.32
C SER A 347 13.54 -0.78 -6.14
N GLN A 348 12.49 -0.34 -5.46
CA GLN A 348 12.60 0.45 -4.23
C GLN A 348 13.12 -0.39 -3.04
N LEU A 349 12.81 -1.68 -2.99
CA LEU A 349 13.35 -2.60 -1.98
C LEU A 349 14.83 -2.90 -2.25
N THR A 350 15.23 -3.11 -3.51
CA THR A 350 16.65 -3.23 -3.89
C THR A 350 17.43 -1.96 -3.53
N GLN A 351 16.89 -0.77 -3.83
CA GLN A 351 17.51 0.50 -3.42
C GLN A 351 17.61 0.63 -1.88
N PHE A 352 16.58 0.24 -1.14
CA PHE A 352 16.61 0.22 0.32
C PHE A 352 17.73 -0.70 0.86
N ILE A 353 17.94 -1.88 0.27
CA ILE A 353 19.02 -2.80 0.66
C ILE A 353 20.40 -2.19 0.38
N GLN A 354 20.57 -1.44 -0.71
CA GLN A 354 21.80 -0.68 -1.00
C GLN A 354 22.06 0.46 0.00
N GLU A 355 21.03 1.11 0.54
CA GLU A 355 21.15 2.08 1.63
C GLU A 355 21.42 1.39 2.98
N LEU A 356 20.82 0.21 3.22
CA LEU A 356 20.96 -0.59 4.43
C LEU A 356 22.39 -1.11 4.66
N ARG A 357 23.15 -1.30 3.58
CA ARG A 357 24.57 -1.70 3.59
C ARG A 357 25.53 -0.53 3.95
N ARG A 358 25.05 0.69 4.21
CA ARG A 358 25.89 1.89 4.49
C ARG A 358 26.14 2.23 5.96
N PRO A 359 25.14 2.28 6.86
CA PRO A 359 25.38 2.55 8.28
C PRO A 359 25.97 1.32 8.99
N GLU A 360 26.96 1.55 9.83
CA GLU A 360 27.49 0.55 10.77
C GLU A 360 26.84 0.76 12.14
N PHE A 361 26.57 -0.30 12.91
CA PHE A 361 25.96 -0.17 14.25
C PHE A 361 26.80 -0.88 15.32
N PRO A 362 26.91 -0.34 16.54
CA PRO A 362 27.57 -1.02 17.65
C PRO A 362 26.73 -2.24 18.11
N ALA A 363 27.38 -3.25 18.65
CA ALA A 363 26.73 -4.50 19.09
C ALA A 363 25.53 -4.28 20.04
N SER A 364 24.48 -5.07 19.84
CA SER A 364 23.33 -5.13 20.74
C SER A 364 23.71 -5.56 22.16
N VAL A 365 24.68 -6.49 22.28
CA VAL A 365 25.17 -7.05 23.54
C VAL A 365 26.55 -6.46 23.86
N PRO A 366 26.84 -6.03 25.11
CA PRO A 366 28.18 -5.60 25.50
C PRO A 366 29.20 -6.75 25.43
N THR A 367 30.43 -6.44 25.00
CA THR A 367 31.59 -7.32 25.17
C THR A 367 31.88 -7.55 26.65
N LEU A 368 32.56 -8.66 26.97
CA LEU A 368 32.93 -8.99 28.35
C LEU A 368 34.08 -8.12 28.87
N ASP A 369 34.99 -7.70 27.98
CA ASP A 369 36.08 -6.77 28.30
C ASP A 369 35.69 -5.32 27.98
N ALA A 370 35.56 -4.52 29.04
CA ALA A 370 35.21 -3.09 28.98
C ALA A 370 36.34 -2.17 28.46
N HIS A 371 37.41 -2.76 27.91
CA HIS A 371 38.57 -2.07 27.34
C HIS A 371 38.71 -2.27 25.82
N GLU A 372 37.90 -3.13 25.19
CA GLU A 372 37.82 -3.25 23.74
C GLU A 372 36.83 -2.24 23.14
N GLU A 373 37.04 -1.83 21.89
CA GLU A 373 36.02 -1.06 21.16
C GLU A 373 34.76 -1.93 20.91
N PRO A 374 33.55 -1.35 20.99
CA PRO A 374 32.32 -2.12 20.83
C PRO A 374 32.24 -2.70 19.41
N ALA A 375 32.27 -4.03 19.32
CA ALA A 375 32.20 -4.77 18.05
C ALA A 375 31.02 -4.31 17.18
N LYS A 376 31.23 -4.25 15.86
CA LYS A 376 30.20 -3.80 14.91
C LYS A 376 29.24 -4.95 14.59
N GLU A 377 27.94 -4.73 14.77
CA GLU A 377 26.91 -5.72 14.43
C GLU A 377 26.30 -5.43 13.05
N ILE A 378 26.62 -6.29 12.08
CA ILE A 378 25.99 -6.26 10.76
C ILE A 378 24.50 -6.64 10.90
N VAL A 379 23.66 -5.86 10.22
CA VAL A 379 22.20 -6.02 10.19
C VAL A 379 21.84 -7.36 9.55
N LYS A 380 20.87 -8.07 10.13
CA LYS A 380 20.39 -9.35 9.61
C LYS A 380 19.06 -9.10 8.90
N GLN A 381 19.00 -9.33 7.58
CA GLN A 381 17.81 -9.02 6.77
C GLN A 381 17.45 -10.20 5.85
N ILE A 382 16.16 -10.31 5.50
CA ILE A 382 15.68 -11.27 4.49
C ILE A 382 14.60 -10.60 3.60
N PRO A 383 14.71 -10.67 2.27
CA PRO A 383 13.65 -10.21 1.38
C PRO A 383 12.61 -11.29 1.11
N LEU A 384 11.33 -10.94 1.23
CA LEU A 384 10.19 -11.80 0.89
C LEU A 384 9.55 -11.31 -0.41
N SER A 385 9.30 -12.25 -1.32
CA SER A 385 8.81 -11.96 -2.67
C SER A 385 7.89 -13.08 -3.19
N SER A 386 7.23 -12.83 -4.32
CA SER A 386 6.28 -13.77 -4.91
C SER A 386 6.98 -14.98 -5.54
N ARG A 387 6.22 -16.07 -5.73
CA ARG A 387 6.71 -17.26 -6.47
C ARG A 387 7.19 -16.92 -7.88
N GLN A 388 6.65 -15.88 -8.53
CA GLN A 388 7.06 -15.44 -9.87
C GLN A 388 8.48 -14.87 -9.92
N LYS A 389 9.01 -14.37 -8.80
CA LYS A 389 10.40 -13.90 -8.70
C LYS A 389 11.34 -14.97 -8.14
N LEU A 390 10.87 -15.79 -7.21
CA LEU A 390 11.72 -16.73 -6.45
C LEU A 390 11.63 -18.20 -6.90
N CYS A 391 10.91 -18.55 -7.97
CA CYS A 391 10.82 -19.95 -8.43
C CYS A 391 11.96 -20.33 -9.38
N ILE A 392 12.89 -21.17 -8.91
CA ILE A 392 13.98 -21.72 -9.73
C ILE A 392 13.56 -22.92 -10.62
N ASN A 393 12.33 -23.43 -10.49
CA ASN A 393 11.88 -24.62 -11.23
C ASN A 393 11.49 -24.25 -12.70
N PRO A 394 12.19 -24.77 -13.73
CA PRO A 394 11.90 -24.42 -15.13
C PRO A 394 10.52 -24.84 -15.65
N SER A 395 9.82 -25.78 -15.00
CA SER A 395 8.45 -26.17 -15.37
C SER A 395 7.36 -25.30 -14.73
N VAL A 396 7.75 -24.36 -13.85
CA VAL A 396 6.84 -23.43 -13.16
C VAL A 396 7.17 -22.00 -13.55
N ASN A 397 8.46 -21.62 -13.55
CA ASN A 397 8.91 -20.25 -13.81
C ASN A 397 8.71 -19.78 -15.28
N LYS A 398 8.35 -20.69 -16.19
CA LYS A 398 7.99 -20.36 -17.58
C LYS A 398 6.53 -19.94 -17.77
N LEU A 399 5.67 -20.11 -16.75
CA LEU A 399 4.24 -19.82 -16.85
C LEU A 399 4.02 -18.29 -16.80
N GLY A 400 3.23 -17.76 -17.73
CA GLY A 400 3.11 -16.30 -17.94
C GLY A 400 2.36 -15.53 -16.85
N THR A 401 1.63 -16.19 -15.95
CA THR A 401 0.78 -15.54 -14.93
C THR A 401 1.09 -16.03 -13.51
N LEU A 402 1.02 -15.13 -12.54
CA LEU A 402 1.22 -15.45 -11.11
C LEU A 402 0.21 -16.50 -10.60
N ALA A 403 -1.01 -16.54 -11.16
CA ALA A 403 -2.02 -17.55 -10.84
C ALA A 403 -1.51 -18.95 -11.22
N ALA A 404 -1.18 -19.17 -12.50
CA ALA A 404 -0.66 -20.45 -12.98
C ALA A 404 0.65 -20.87 -12.28
N ILE A 405 1.53 -19.91 -11.96
CA ILE A 405 2.74 -20.15 -11.16
C ILE A 405 2.40 -20.68 -9.76
N ASN A 406 1.45 -20.06 -9.05
CA ASN A 406 1.03 -20.51 -7.73
C ASN A 406 0.38 -21.90 -7.79
N GLU A 407 -0.50 -22.11 -8.75
CA GLU A 407 -1.25 -23.35 -8.96
C GLU A 407 -0.34 -24.53 -9.33
N ARG A 408 0.53 -24.38 -10.33
CA ARG A 408 1.52 -25.42 -10.70
C ARG A 408 2.50 -25.67 -9.56
N CYS A 409 2.86 -24.65 -8.78
CA CYS A 409 3.67 -24.85 -7.57
C CYS A 409 2.93 -25.69 -6.52
N GLN A 410 1.63 -25.50 -6.33
CA GLN A 410 0.80 -26.28 -5.39
C GLN A 410 0.52 -27.71 -5.88
N SER A 411 0.34 -27.96 -7.19
CA SER A 411 0.12 -29.33 -7.71
C SER A 411 1.36 -30.21 -7.55
N LEU A 412 2.56 -29.65 -7.75
CA LEU A 412 3.85 -30.31 -7.49
C LEU A 412 4.15 -30.58 -5.99
N GLN A 413 3.26 -30.18 -5.07
CA GLN A 413 3.39 -30.39 -3.61
C GLN A 413 2.35 -31.35 -3.04
N GLN A 414 1.37 -31.82 -3.83
CA GLN A 414 0.28 -32.65 -3.30
C GLN A 414 0.81 -34.03 -2.83
N PRO A 415 0.27 -34.60 -1.73
CA PRO A 415 0.71 -35.91 -1.24
C PRO A 415 0.60 -37.04 -2.28
N LYS A 416 -0.43 -36.97 -3.13
CA LYS A 416 -0.74 -37.93 -4.20
C LYS A 416 0.22 -37.84 -5.39
N THR A 417 0.89 -36.71 -5.60
CA THR A 417 1.89 -36.55 -6.66
C THR A 417 3.05 -37.52 -6.41
N PRO A 418 3.37 -38.43 -7.35
CA PRO A 418 4.46 -39.39 -7.21
C PRO A 418 5.77 -38.68 -6.86
N LYS A 419 6.65 -39.33 -6.05
CA LYS A 419 7.87 -38.66 -5.56
C LYS A 419 8.78 -38.14 -6.68
N GLU A 420 8.78 -38.82 -7.83
CA GLU A 420 9.48 -38.44 -9.08
C GLU A 420 8.90 -37.20 -9.78
N HIS A 421 7.64 -36.84 -9.50
CA HIS A 421 6.94 -35.69 -10.09
C HIS A 421 6.73 -34.52 -9.10
N ARG A 422 7.20 -34.66 -7.86
CA ARG A 422 7.20 -33.55 -6.89
C ARG A 422 8.29 -32.53 -7.24
N CYS A 423 8.17 -31.30 -6.76
CA CYS A 423 9.19 -30.27 -7.00
C CYS A 423 10.53 -30.64 -6.32
N PRO A 424 11.63 -30.90 -7.06
CA PRO A 424 12.87 -31.41 -6.47
C PRO A 424 13.60 -30.38 -5.61
N TYR A 425 13.28 -29.09 -5.81
CA TYR A 425 13.85 -27.96 -5.08
C TYR A 425 13.16 -27.68 -3.74
N LEU A 426 12.05 -28.35 -3.41
CA LEU A 426 11.33 -28.11 -2.15
C LEU A 426 12.17 -28.53 -0.94
N PRO A 427 12.25 -27.74 0.15
CA PRO A 427 12.86 -28.17 1.40
C PRO A 427 12.26 -29.49 1.92
N ASN A 428 13.13 -30.45 2.21
CA ASN A 428 12.82 -31.79 2.68
C ASN A 428 14.01 -32.36 3.47
N ALA A 429 13.86 -33.54 4.08
CA ALA A 429 14.90 -34.12 4.94
C ALA A 429 16.24 -34.37 4.23
N ALA A 430 16.26 -34.61 2.91
CA ALA A 430 17.48 -34.89 2.15
C ALA A 430 18.26 -33.63 1.73
N ASN A 431 17.60 -32.46 1.64
CA ASN A 431 18.24 -31.16 1.34
C ASN A 431 18.18 -30.18 2.52
N LEU A 432 17.98 -30.69 3.74
CA LEU A 432 17.98 -29.90 4.99
C LEU A 432 19.29 -29.14 5.19
N LYS A 433 20.45 -29.76 4.91
CA LYS A 433 21.76 -29.07 4.98
C LYS A 433 21.81 -27.85 4.05
N ALA A 434 21.38 -27.99 2.81
CA ALA A 434 21.31 -26.88 1.84
C ALA A 434 20.28 -25.80 2.24
N THR A 435 19.26 -26.17 3.04
CA THR A 435 18.30 -25.21 3.60
C THR A 435 18.92 -24.40 4.74
N HIS A 436 19.74 -25.02 5.60
CA HIS A 436 20.53 -24.30 6.62
C HIS A 436 21.62 -23.44 5.98
N GLU A 437 22.34 -23.96 4.98
CA GLU A 437 23.35 -23.23 4.22
C GLU A 437 22.76 -21.99 3.51
N PHE A 438 21.56 -22.12 2.93
CA PHE A 438 20.79 -20.99 2.39
C PHE A 438 20.41 -19.97 3.47
N ARG A 439 19.91 -20.42 4.63
CA ARG A 439 19.55 -19.56 5.77
C ARG A 439 20.76 -18.76 6.25
N ASP A 440 21.86 -19.44 6.49
CA ASP A 440 23.04 -18.86 7.12
C ASP A 440 23.78 -17.92 6.16
N THR A 441 23.79 -18.23 4.86
CA THR A 441 24.23 -17.30 3.81
C THR A 441 23.32 -16.06 3.78
N ALA A 442 21.99 -16.23 3.70
CA ALA A 442 21.08 -15.10 3.59
C ALA A 442 21.12 -14.15 4.80
N LEU A 443 21.35 -14.67 6.02
CA LEU A 443 21.53 -13.85 7.23
C LEU A 443 22.93 -13.20 7.32
N ALA A 444 23.92 -13.70 6.59
CA ALA A 444 25.27 -13.16 6.58
C ALA A 444 25.46 -12.00 5.59
N THR A 445 24.76 -11.99 4.45
CA THR A 445 25.19 -11.25 3.24
C THR A 445 24.29 -10.09 2.80
N LEU A 446 23.22 -9.78 3.54
CA LEU A 446 22.23 -8.73 3.22
C LEU A 446 21.68 -8.82 1.77
N PRO A 447 21.16 -9.98 1.31
CA PRO A 447 20.81 -10.23 -0.08
C PRO A 447 19.55 -9.48 -0.55
N ASP A 448 19.46 -9.17 -1.83
CA ASP A 448 18.20 -8.80 -2.49
C ASP A 448 17.42 -10.02 -3.05
N ILE A 449 16.32 -9.75 -3.77
CA ILE A 449 15.39 -10.77 -4.28
C ILE A 449 16.03 -11.59 -5.41
N GLU A 450 16.87 -10.95 -6.21
CA GLU A 450 17.62 -11.54 -7.30
C GLU A 450 18.86 -12.29 -6.78
N ASP A 451 19.51 -11.79 -5.72
CA ASP A 451 20.56 -12.49 -4.98
C ASP A 451 20.04 -13.83 -4.42
N LEU A 452 18.93 -13.82 -3.66
CA LEU A 452 18.30 -15.04 -3.13
C LEU A 452 17.96 -16.06 -4.23
N TYR A 453 17.56 -15.59 -5.42
CA TYR A 453 17.29 -16.46 -6.56
C TYR A 453 18.57 -17.19 -7.02
N GLN A 454 19.72 -16.51 -7.10
CA GLN A 454 20.97 -17.17 -7.46
C GLN A 454 21.45 -18.10 -6.34
N THR A 455 21.40 -17.69 -5.07
CA THR A 455 21.80 -18.53 -3.92
C THR A 455 21.03 -19.86 -3.91
N GLY A 456 19.71 -19.82 -4.07
CA GLY A 456 18.90 -21.05 -4.12
C GLY A 456 19.13 -21.88 -5.38
N LYS A 457 19.45 -21.24 -6.51
CA LYS A 457 19.81 -21.92 -7.76
C LYS A 457 21.18 -22.62 -7.69
N GLN A 458 22.16 -22.03 -7.00
CA GLN A 458 23.46 -22.63 -6.71
C GLN A 458 23.30 -23.84 -5.76
N LEU A 459 22.64 -23.63 -4.61
CA LEU A 459 22.38 -24.66 -3.59
C LEU A 459 21.29 -25.67 -3.97
N LYS A 460 20.65 -25.50 -5.13
CA LYS A 460 19.53 -26.33 -5.66
C LYS A 460 18.36 -26.46 -4.68
N ILE A 461 18.05 -25.38 -3.95
CA ILE A 461 16.97 -25.28 -2.97
C ILE A 461 16.03 -24.12 -3.33
N CYS A 462 14.73 -24.27 -3.12
CA CYS A 462 13.71 -23.29 -3.53
C CYS A 462 13.74 -22.04 -2.65
N PRO A 463 14.16 -20.86 -3.15
CA PRO A 463 14.30 -19.64 -2.33
C PRO A 463 13.01 -19.24 -1.61
N TYR A 464 11.86 -19.39 -2.27
CA TYR A 464 10.54 -19.03 -1.73
C TYR A 464 10.13 -19.82 -0.47
N TYR A 465 10.66 -21.04 -0.29
CA TYR A 465 10.42 -21.83 0.92
C TYR A 465 11.63 -21.84 1.86
N ALA A 466 12.86 -21.76 1.36
CA ALA A 466 14.08 -21.72 2.19
C ALA A 466 14.24 -20.41 2.97
N SER A 467 13.86 -19.26 2.39
CA SER A 467 13.86 -17.94 3.07
C SER A 467 13.06 -17.90 4.37
N ARG A 468 12.08 -18.80 4.53
CA ARG A 468 11.29 -18.94 5.76
C ARG A 468 12.15 -19.33 6.97
N ALA A 469 13.18 -20.17 6.76
CA ALA A 469 14.12 -20.56 7.80
C ALA A 469 14.98 -19.40 8.33
N ALA A 470 15.08 -18.28 7.58
CA ALA A 470 15.77 -17.06 8.02
C ALA A 470 14.86 -16.07 8.77
N ILE A 471 13.53 -16.19 8.66
CA ILE A 471 12.57 -15.29 9.34
C ILE A 471 12.75 -15.25 10.87
N PRO A 472 13.13 -16.34 11.58
CA PRO A 472 13.44 -16.28 13.01
C PRO A 472 14.62 -15.35 13.35
N GLY A 473 15.73 -15.46 12.62
CA GLY A 473 16.99 -14.73 12.88
C GLY A 473 17.13 -13.36 12.19
N ALA A 474 16.21 -13.00 11.29
CA ALA A 474 16.19 -11.70 10.64
C ALA A 474 15.64 -10.60 11.56
N GLU A 475 16.25 -9.42 11.48
CA GLU A 475 15.89 -8.19 12.19
C GLU A 475 15.02 -7.28 11.30
N VAL A 476 15.35 -7.23 10.01
CA VAL A 476 14.59 -6.50 8.98
C VAL A 476 14.02 -7.49 7.97
N ILE A 477 12.73 -7.36 7.65
CA ILE A 477 12.06 -8.18 6.64
C ILE A 477 11.50 -7.23 5.59
N THR A 478 12.01 -7.31 4.36
CA THR A 478 11.61 -6.42 3.27
C THR A 478 10.59 -7.09 2.34
N LEU A 479 9.40 -6.52 2.14
CA LEU A 479 8.34 -7.10 1.32
C LEU A 479 7.56 -6.03 0.51
N PRO A 480 7.03 -6.34 -0.69
CA PRO A 480 6.16 -5.42 -1.45
C PRO A 480 4.75 -5.30 -0.85
N TYR A 481 4.08 -4.15 -1.06
CA TYR A 481 2.75 -3.84 -0.51
C TYR A 481 1.72 -5.00 -0.51
N PRO A 482 1.51 -5.78 -1.59
CA PRO A 482 0.47 -6.80 -1.59
C PRO A 482 0.67 -7.91 -0.54
N LEU A 483 1.93 -8.23 -0.20
CA LEU A 483 2.24 -9.27 0.80
C LEU A 483 2.01 -8.80 2.25
N LEU A 484 1.92 -7.49 2.49
CA LEU A 484 1.52 -6.92 3.78
C LEU A 484 -0.01 -6.75 3.86
N LEU A 485 -0.60 -6.19 2.80
CA LEU A 485 -2.01 -5.82 2.77
C LEU A 485 -2.94 -7.03 2.71
N GLN A 486 -2.59 -8.08 1.96
CA GLN A 486 -3.39 -9.31 1.92
C GLN A 486 -3.14 -10.17 3.16
N LYS A 487 -4.14 -10.28 4.05
CA LYS A 487 -4.11 -11.13 5.25
C LYS A 487 -3.65 -12.57 4.93
N SER A 488 -4.23 -13.18 3.90
CA SER A 488 -3.86 -14.53 3.43
C SER A 488 -2.43 -14.65 2.90
N ALA A 489 -1.83 -13.56 2.41
CA ALA A 489 -0.42 -13.54 2.00
C ALA A 489 0.51 -13.45 3.21
N ARG A 490 0.16 -12.67 4.24
CA ARG A 490 0.87 -12.66 5.54
C ARG A 490 0.86 -14.03 6.19
N GLU A 491 -0.31 -14.65 6.28
CA GLU A 491 -0.51 -15.99 6.85
C GLU A 491 0.31 -17.05 6.10
N ALA A 492 0.20 -17.10 4.77
CA ALA A 492 0.94 -18.05 3.94
C ALA A 492 2.48 -17.88 3.97
N LEU A 493 2.99 -16.77 4.53
CA LEU A 493 4.41 -16.48 4.74
C LEU A 493 4.84 -16.56 6.23
N GLY A 494 3.90 -16.74 7.18
CA GLY A 494 4.19 -16.73 8.62
C GLY A 494 4.48 -15.34 9.20
N ILE A 495 3.97 -14.27 8.57
CA ILE A 495 4.19 -12.88 8.99
C ILE A 495 3.28 -12.55 10.20
N LYS A 496 3.85 -12.69 11.40
CA LYS A 496 3.31 -12.19 12.67
C LYS A 496 3.57 -10.68 12.77
N LEU A 497 2.53 -9.85 12.87
CA LEU A 497 2.69 -8.41 13.10
C LEU A 497 2.72 -8.05 14.60
N GLU A 498 2.26 -8.98 15.42
CA GLU A 498 2.05 -8.86 16.87
C GLU A 498 3.35 -8.48 17.58
N GLY A 499 3.41 -7.27 18.13
CA GLY A 499 4.61 -6.76 18.80
C GLY A 499 5.74 -6.28 17.89
N ASN A 500 5.57 -6.36 16.56
CA ASN A 500 6.56 -5.97 15.56
C ASN A 500 6.29 -4.58 14.94
N ILE A 501 7.31 -4.00 14.32
CA ILE A 501 7.24 -2.66 13.71
C ILE A 501 6.95 -2.80 12.21
N VAL A 502 6.06 -1.95 11.68
CA VAL A 502 5.74 -1.85 10.25
C VAL A 502 6.15 -0.48 9.72
N ILE A 503 7.00 -0.44 8.70
CA ILE A 503 7.43 0.78 8.00
C ILE A 503 6.95 0.69 6.55
N ILE A 504 6.11 1.62 6.13
CA ILE A 504 5.58 1.74 4.76
C ILE A 504 6.22 2.96 4.11
N ASP A 505 7.13 2.77 3.15
CA ASP A 505 7.77 3.85 2.41
C ASP A 505 7.21 4.05 0.99
N GLU A 506 7.05 5.30 0.59
CA GLU A 506 6.18 5.80 -0.48
C GLU A 506 4.68 5.57 -0.20
N ALA A 507 4.29 5.78 1.05
CA ALA A 507 2.92 5.63 1.56
C ALA A 507 1.92 6.67 1.02
N HIS A 508 2.32 7.61 0.15
CA HIS A 508 1.40 8.60 -0.42
C HIS A 508 0.24 7.95 -1.18
N ASN A 509 0.49 6.81 -1.84
CA ASN A 509 -0.50 6.01 -2.57
C ASN A 509 -1.06 4.80 -1.77
N ILE A 510 -0.90 4.73 -0.44
CA ILE A 510 -1.31 3.55 0.35
C ILE A 510 -2.82 3.29 0.32
N MET A 511 -3.65 4.34 0.32
CA MET A 511 -5.11 4.21 0.27
C MET A 511 -5.57 3.56 -1.03
N ASP A 512 -5.09 4.04 -2.18
CA ASP A 512 -5.41 3.43 -3.47
C ASP A 512 -4.74 2.05 -3.62
N ALA A 513 -3.59 1.79 -2.99
CA ALA A 513 -3.02 0.44 -2.95
C ALA A 513 -3.92 -0.56 -2.22
N VAL A 514 -4.52 -0.17 -1.08
CA VAL A 514 -5.52 -0.98 -0.37
C VAL A 514 -6.77 -1.19 -1.24
N SER A 515 -7.34 -0.13 -1.83
CA SER A 515 -8.50 -0.27 -2.72
C SER A 515 -8.24 -1.19 -3.93
N ASN A 516 -7.04 -1.12 -4.52
CA ASN A 516 -6.64 -1.98 -5.65
C ASN A 516 -6.36 -3.44 -5.24
N VAL A 517 -5.87 -3.70 -4.02
CA VAL A 517 -5.65 -5.06 -3.49
C VAL A 517 -6.96 -5.83 -3.28
N HIS A 518 -8.07 -5.12 -3.03
CA HIS A 518 -9.41 -5.69 -2.89
C HIS A 518 -10.29 -5.51 -4.15
N ALA A 519 -9.76 -4.92 -5.23
CA ALA A 519 -10.48 -4.75 -6.49
C ALA A 519 -10.54 -6.06 -7.28
N ALA A 520 -11.66 -6.31 -7.95
CA ALA A 520 -11.84 -7.47 -8.84
C ALA A 520 -12.75 -7.11 -10.02
N GLU A 521 -12.47 -7.65 -11.21
CA GLU A 521 -13.34 -7.53 -12.39
C GLU A 521 -13.66 -8.89 -13.01
N ILE A 522 -14.80 -8.98 -13.68
CA ILE A 522 -15.22 -10.17 -14.44
C ILE A 522 -16.05 -9.77 -15.66
N LYS A 523 -15.81 -10.44 -16.80
CA LYS A 523 -16.46 -10.16 -18.09
C LYS A 523 -17.58 -11.15 -18.38
N TYR A 524 -18.56 -10.74 -19.18
CA TYR A 524 -19.62 -11.66 -19.63
C TYR A 524 -19.06 -12.80 -20.49
N THR A 525 -18.04 -12.53 -21.31
CA THR A 525 -17.29 -13.57 -22.05
C THR A 525 -16.63 -14.61 -21.13
N ASP A 526 -16.07 -14.19 -20.00
CA ASP A 526 -15.46 -15.08 -19.02
C ASP A 526 -16.50 -15.87 -18.22
N LEU A 527 -17.61 -15.25 -17.80
CA LEU A 527 -18.75 -15.96 -17.20
C LEU A 527 -19.37 -17.00 -18.14
N LYS A 528 -19.45 -16.70 -19.44
CA LYS A 528 -19.88 -17.68 -20.47
C LYS A 528 -18.92 -18.87 -20.54
N ARG A 529 -17.60 -18.63 -20.49
CA ARG A 529 -16.58 -19.70 -20.46
C ARG A 529 -16.69 -20.54 -19.18
N ALA A 530 -16.82 -19.89 -18.02
CA ALA A 530 -17.04 -20.54 -16.72
C ALA A 530 -18.26 -21.47 -16.76
N LYS A 531 -19.41 -21.01 -17.28
CA LYS A 531 -20.63 -21.81 -17.38
C LYS A 531 -20.44 -23.04 -18.27
N LEU A 532 -19.76 -22.89 -19.42
CA LEU A 532 -19.51 -24.00 -20.34
C LEU A 532 -18.60 -25.05 -19.71
N SER A 533 -17.44 -24.65 -19.18
CA SER A 533 -16.50 -25.59 -18.55
C SER A 533 -17.07 -26.25 -17.29
N LEU A 534 -17.84 -25.53 -16.46
CA LEU A 534 -18.58 -26.12 -15.34
C LEU A 534 -19.63 -27.12 -15.82
N GLY A 535 -20.37 -26.81 -16.88
CA GLY A 535 -21.38 -27.70 -17.47
C GLY A 535 -20.78 -29.01 -17.98
N MET A 536 -19.69 -28.94 -18.76
CA MET A 536 -18.99 -30.12 -19.30
C MET A 536 -18.42 -30.99 -18.18
N TYR A 537 -17.71 -30.38 -17.21
CA TYR A 537 -17.17 -31.08 -16.05
C TYR A 537 -18.28 -31.74 -15.23
N TYR A 538 -19.34 -30.99 -14.91
CA TYR A 538 -20.47 -31.51 -14.13
C TYR A 538 -21.16 -32.67 -14.85
N GLN A 539 -21.34 -32.61 -16.17
CA GLN A 539 -21.93 -33.71 -16.96
C GLN A 539 -21.04 -34.96 -16.97
N ARG A 540 -19.73 -34.84 -17.29
CA ARG A 540 -18.80 -36.00 -17.31
C ARG A 540 -18.71 -36.67 -15.94
N PHE A 541 -18.54 -35.90 -14.88
CA PHE A 541 -18.27 -36.41 -13.55
C PHE A 541 -19.52 -36.58 -12.67
N TYR A 542 -20.72 -36.26 -13.15
CA TYR A 542 -21.97 -36.27 -12.36
C TYR A 542 -22.14 -37.54 -11.51
N GLN A 543 -22.02 -38.70 -12.14
CA GLN A 543 -22.22 -39.99 -11.47
C GLN A 543 -21.05 -40.36 -10.53
N LYS A 544 -19.86 -39.83 -10.77
CA LYS A 544 -18.61 -40.12 -10.02
C LYS A 544 -18.41 -39.20 -8.81
N LEU A 545 -18.90 -37.96 -8.86
CA LEU A 545 -18.88 -37.04 -7.72
C LEU A 545 -19.79 -37.52 -6.58
N LYS A 546 -19.43 -37.24 -5.33
CA LYS A 546 -20.30 -37.47 -4.15
C LYS A 546 -21.38 -36.40 -4.03
N GLY A 547 -22.43 -36.69 -3.25
CA GLY A 547 -23.62 -35.82 -3.12
C GLY A 547 -23.31 -34.37 -2.77
N GLU A 548 -22.45 -34.13 -1.77
CA GLU A 548 -22.02 -32.79 -1.38
C GLU A 548 -21.29 -32.06 -2.51
N ASN A 549 -20.33 -32.72 -3.19
CA ASN A 549 -19.64 -32.15 -4.35
C ASN A 549 -20.60 -31.80 -5.49
N ARG A 550 -21.60 -32.65 -5.78
CA ARG A 550 -22.64 -32.33 -6.79
C ARG A 550 -23.41 -31.07 -6.41
N VAL A 551 -23.83 -30.95 -5.15
CA VAL A 551 -24.56 -29.78 -4.64
C VAL A 551 -23.69 -28.51 -4.73
N MET A 552 -22.42 -28.56 -4.33
CA MET A 552 -21.53 -27.39 -4.34
C MET A 552 -21.17 -26.94 -5.77
N VAL A 553 -20.90 -27.87 -6.70
CA VAL A 553 -20.68 -27.53 -8.12
C VAL A 553 -21.96 -26.97 -8.76
N ALA A 554 -23.13 -27.53 -8.46
CA ALA A 554 -24.41 -27.00 -8.94
C ALA A 554 -24.76 -25.64 -8.33
N GLN A 555 -24.36 -25.37 -7.08
CA GLN A 555 -24.44 -24.03 -6.48
C GLN A 555 -23.55 -23.03 -7.22
N LEU A 556 -22.28 -23.38 -7.50
CA LEU A 556 -21.37 -22.52 -8.26
C LEU A 556 -21.92 -22.22 -9.66
N GLN A 557 -22.44 -23.23 -10.36
CA GLN A 557 -23.04 -23.06 -11.68
C GLN A 557 -24.27 -22.12 -11.63
N ARG A 558 -25.09 -22.17 -10.57
CA ARG A 558 -26.21 -21.23 -10.38
C ARG A 558 -25.75 -19.80 -10.10
N VAL A 559 -24.68 -19.59 -9.33
CA VAL A 559 -24.10 -18.25 -9.13
C VAL A 559 -23.55 -17.69 -10.44
N VAL A 560 -22.81 -18.48 -11.22
CA VAL A 560 -22.29 -18.09 -12.55
C VAL A 560 -23.43 -17.77 -13.52
N GLU A 561 -24.52 -18.56 -13.51
CA GLU A 561 -25.74 -18.32 -14.28
C GLU A 561 -26.39 -16.98 -13.89
N ALA A 562 -26.59 -16.71 -12.59
CA ALA A 562 -27.21 -15.47 -12.11
C ALA A 562 -26.41 -14.22 -12.51
N LEU A 563 -25.09 -14.23 -12.31
CA LEU A 563 -24.18 -13.16 -12.76
C LEU A 563 -24.25 -12.98 -14.28
N GLY A 564 -24.24 -14.09 -15.05
CA GLY A 564 -24.35 -14.05 -16.51
C GLY A 564 -25.70 -13.49 -17.01
N VAL A 565 -26.80 -13.83 -16.34
CA VAL A 565 -28.14 -13.29 -16.64
C VAL A 565 -28.23 -11.80 -16.30
N TYR A 566 -27.63 -11.35 -15.19
CA TYR A 566 -27.58 -9.93 -14.84
C TYR A 566 -26.91 -9.09 -15.92
N ILE A 567 -25.69 -9.47 -16.34
CA ILE A 567 -24.96 -8.71 -17.36
C ILE A 567 -25.68 -8.79 -18.72
N LYS A 568 -26.18 -9.96 -19.12
CA LYS A 568 -26.98 -10.11 -20.36
C LYS A 568 -28.26 -9.25 -20.33
N SER A 569 -28.89 -9.10 -19.18
CA SER A 569 -30.08 -8.26 -18.97
C SER A 569 -29.78 -6.76 -19.10
N ARG A 570 -28.58 -6.30 -18.72
CA ARG A 570 -28.11 -4.92 -18.98
C ARG A 570 -27.73 -4.72 -20.44
N LEU A 571 -26.93 -5.62 -21.02
CA LEU A 571 -26.53 -5.57 -22.42
C LEU A 571 -27.75 -5.55 -23.37
N GLY A 572 -28.76 -6.37 -23.08
CA GLY A 572 -30.01 -6.42 -23.84
C GLY A 572 -30.97 -5.23 -23.63
N ARG A 573 -30.79 -4.43 -22.57
CA ARG A 573 -31.49 -3.14 -22.40
C ARG A 573 -30.79 -2.02 -23.17
N ALA A 574 -29.47 -1.96 -23.10
CA ALA A 574 -28.65 -1.05 -23.89
C ALA A 574 -28.87 -1.22 -25.40
N ALA A 575 -28.95 -2.46 -25.90
CA ALA A 575 -29.22 -2.77 -27.30
C ALA A 575 -30.60 -2.30 -27.80
N LYS A 576 -31.55 -2.00 -26.91
CA LYS A 576 -32.91 -1.52 -27.25
C LYS A 576 -33.03 0.00 -27.28
N GLY A 577 -31.92 0.75 -27.23
CA GLY A 577 -31.93 2.21 -27.38
C GLY A 577 -32.53 2.98 -26.20
N LEU A 578 -32.78 2.34 -25.06
CA LEU A 578 -33.07 3.08 -23.82
C LEU A 578 -31.84 3.90 -23.41
N LYS A 579 -32.07 5.05 -22.76
CA LYS A 579 -31.03 5.95 -22.23
C LYS A 579 -30.32 5.35 -21.01
N GLU A 580 -29.61 4.24 -21.21
CA GLU A 580 -28.81 3.55 -20.19
C GLU A 580 -27.32 3.78 -20.49
N ASN A 581 -26.62 4.47 -19.56
CA ASN A 581 -25.25 4.96 -19.71
C ASN A 581 -24.25 3.88 -20.16
N GLN A 582 -23.11 4.29 -20.71
CA GLN A 582 -22.02 3.36 -21.09
C GLN A 582 -21.39 2.66 -19.88
N GLU A 583 -21.45 3.32 -18.72
CA GLU A 583 -20.91 2.90 -17.43
C GLU A 583 -21.91 3.28 -16.31
N GLY A 584 -21.91 2.57 -15.18
CA GLY A 584 -22.82 2.90 -14.06
C GLY A 584 -22.59 2.12 -12.77
N VAL A 585 -23.20 2.59 -11.68
CA VAL A 585 -23.17 1.95 -10.35
C VAL A 585 -24.27 0.89 -10.24
N VAL A 586 -24.00 -0.20 -9.51
CA VAL A 586 -24.99 -1.19 -9.09
C VAL A 586 -25.39 -0.89 -7.64
N TYR A 587 -26.51 -0.17 -7.47
CA TYR A 587 -27.02 0.21 -6.14
C TYR A 587 -27.68 -0.97 -5.41
N ASP A 588 -28.48 -1.78 -6.10
CA ASP A 588 -29.05 -3.01 -5.54
C ASP A 588 -28.17 -4.22 -5.92
N THR A 589 -27.47 -4.76 -4.92
CA THR A 589 -26.64 -5.95 -5.05
C THR A 589 -27.45 -7.24 -4.94
N ASN A 590 -28.65 -7.23 -4.34
CA ASN A 590 -29.49 -8.42 -4.26
C ASN A 590 -29.98 -8.82 -5.65
N LEU A 591 -30.31 -7.83 -6.50
CA LEU A 591 -30.65 -8.02 -7.91
C LEU A 591 -29.56 -8.74 -8.72
N LEU A 592 -28.30 -8.75 -8.25
CA LEU A 592 -27.19 -9.47 -8.88
C LEU A 592 -27.35 -11.00 -8.79
N LEU A 593 -27.93 -11.51 -7.70
CA LEU A 593 -28.08 -12.94 -7.40
C LEU A 593 -29.55 -13.41 -7.29
N ALA A 594 -30.53 -12.51 -7.40
CA ALA A 594 -31.96 -12.81 -7.34
C ALA A 594 -32.50 -13.76 -8.44
N THR A 595 -31.66 -14.20 -9.39
CA THR A 595 -32.04 -15.19 -10.42
C THR A 595 -31.66 -16.61 -9.98
N GLY A 596 -32.61 -17.54 -10.03
CA GLY A 596 -32.32 -18.98 -9.84
C GLY A 596 -32.03 -19.41 -8.40
N GLY A 597 -32.40 -18.60 -7.40
CA GLY A 597 -32.15 -18.89 -5.99
C GLY A 597 -30.67 -18.87 -5.63
N ALA A 598 -29.88 -17.99 -6.27
CA ALA A 598 -28.45 -17.82 -5.99
C ALA A 598 -28.20 -16.86 -4.82
N ASP A 599 -29.17 -16.01 -4.48
CA ASP A 599 -29.28 -15.20 -3.26
C ASP A 599 -29.26 -16.05 -1.98
N GLN A 600 -29.82 -17.26 -2.03
CA GLN A 600 -29.87 -18.20 -0.89
C GLN A 600 -28.58 -19.03 -0.72
N ILE A 601 -27.55 -18.81 -1.55
CA ILE A 601 -26.30 -19.58 -1.51
C ILE A 601 -25.29 -18.87 -0.61
N ASN A 602 -24.80 -19.57 0.42
CA ASN A 602 -23.73 -19.08 1.28
C ASN A 602 -22.42 -18.98 0.49
N LEU A 603 -22.07 -17.76 0.06
CA LEU A 603 -20.87 -17.48 -0.73
C LEU A 603 -19.57 -17.82 0.02
N TYR A 604 -19.49 -17.62 1.33
CA TYR A 604 -18.30 -17.99 2.12
C TYR A 604 -18.02 -19.49 2.04
N LYS A 605 -19.05 -20.33 2.26
CA LYS A 605 -18.95 -21.79 2.11
C LYS A 605 -18.60 -22.19 0.68
N LEU A 606 -19.13 -21.48 -0.33
CA LEU A 606 -18.84 -21.74 -1.74
C LEU A 606 -17.40 -21.37 -2.14
N ILE A 607 -16.89 -20.22 -1.67
CA ILE A 607 -15.50 -19.77 -1.90
C ILE A 607 -14.52 -20.73 -1.23
N ARG A 608 -14.75 -21.07 0.05
CA ARG A 608 -14.00 -22.07 0.80
C ARG A 608 -13.98 -23.41 0.06
N TYR A 609 -15.13 -23.90 -0.40
CA TYR A 609 -15.21 -25.11 -1.21
C TYR A 609 -14.35 -25.04 -2.48
N VAL A 610 -14.45 -23.97 -3.28
CA VAL A 610 -13.68 -23.83 -4.53
C VAL A 610 -12.17 -23.85 -4.27
N GLN A 611 -11.72 -23.26 -3.16
CA GLN A 611 -10.32 -23.21 -2.75
C GLN A 611 -9.82 -24.56 -2.21
N GLU A 612 -10.56 -25.18 -1.27
CA GLU A 612 -10.18 -26.46 -0.64
C GLU A 612 -10.26 -27.64 -1.62
N SER A 613 -11.33 -27.72 -2.42
CA SER A 613 -11.55 -28.80 -3.40
C SER A 613 -10.58 -28.76 -4.60
N LYS A 614 -9.96 -27.59 -4.83
CA LYS A 614 -9.15 -27.25 -6.01
C LYS A 614 -9.92 -27.48 -7.31
N LEU A 615 -11.22 -27.14 -7.31
CA LEU A 615 -12.12 -27.25 -8.47
C LEU A 615 -11.57 -26.51 -9.70
N ALA A 616 -10.92 -25.34 -9.52
CA ALA A 616 -10.31 -24.58 -10.60
C ALA A 616 -9.33 -25.44 -11.42
N PHE A 617 -8.30 -25.99 -10.76
CA PHE A 617 -7.30 -26.88 -11.34
C PHE A 617 -7.90 -28.10 -12.04
N LYS A 618 -8.85 -28.78 -11.39
CA LYS A 618 -9.46 -30.01 -11.94
C LYS A 618 -10.32 -29.77 -13.17
N LEU A 619 -11.01 -28.62 -13.21
CA LEU A 619 -11.86 -28.22 -14.32
C LEU A 619 -11.08 -27.62 -15.48
N GLU A 620 -9.99 -26.90 -15.22
CA GLU A 620 -9.11 -26.38 -16.28
C GLU A 620 -8.20 -27.46 -16.86
N GLY A 621 -7.69 -28.39 -16.04
CA GLY A 621 -7.01 -29.60 -16.50
C GLY A 621 -7.92 -30.46 -17.38
N TYR A 622 -9.18 -30.65 -16.98
CA TYR A 622 -10.16 -31.38 -17.81
C TYR A 622 -10.55 -30.62 -19.08
N ALA A 623 -10.72 -29.29 -19.01
CA ALA A 623 -10.97 -28.47 -20.20
C ALA A 623 -9.80 -28.54 -21.19
N SER A 624 -8.57 -28.50 -20.68
CA SER A 624 -7.35 -28.69 -21.48
C SER A 624 -7.34 -30.09 -22.11
N TYR A 625 -7.58 -31.15 -21.33
CA TYR A 625 -7.68 -32.53 -21.83
C TYR A 625 -8.69 -32.65 -22.97
N CYS A 626 -9.89 -32.07 -22.85
CA CYS A 626 -10.88 -32.09 -23.94
C CYS A 626 -10.45 -31.26 -25.17
N GLU A 627 -9.66 -30.19 -24.99
CA GLU A 627 -9.02 -29.50 -26.12
C GLU A 627 -7.91 -30.36 -26.76
N GLU A 628 -7.15 -31.15 -25.99
CA GLU A 628 -6.14 -32.09 -26.50
C GLU A 628 -6.77 -33.28 -27.24
N GLU A 629 -7.84 -33.87 -26.69
CA GLU A 629 -8.68 -34.94 -27.28
C GLU A 629 -9.37 -34.47 -28.59
N SER A 630 -9.46 -33.15 -28.82
CA SER A 630 -9.95 -32.55 -30.06
C SER A 630 -8.86 -32.19 -31.09
N ARG A 631 -7.58 -32.46 -30.80
CA ARG A 631 -6.47 -32.19 -31.75
C ARG A 631 -6.34 -33.21 -32.88
N ASP A 632 -7.02 -34.35 -32.79
CA ASP A 632 -7.02 -35.40 -33.83
C ASP A 632 -7.84 -35.02 -35.09
N THR A 633 -8.24 -33.75 -35.23
CA THR A 633 -8.77 -33.15 -36.47
C THR A 633 -7.89 -31.97 -36.91
N ASP A 634 -7.23 -32.13 -38.06
CA ASP A 634 -6.25 -31.18 -38.62
C ASP A 634 -6.88 -29.83 -39.04
N ASP A 635 -6.70 -28.77 -38.24
CA ASP A 635 -7.04 -27.38 -38.62
C ASP A 635 -5.97 -26.37 -38.15
N GLU A 636 -5.27 -25.73 -39.10
CA GLU A 636 -4.17 -24.78 -38.82
C GLU A 636 -4.59 -23.47 -38.15
N GLU A 637 -5.89 -23.13 -38.13
CA GLU A 637 -6.39 -21.96 -37.40
C GLU A 637 -6.45 -22.23 -35.89
N THR A 638 -6.77 -23.47 -35.50
CA THR A 638 -6.86 -23.91 -34.09
C THR A 638 -5.54 -23.72 -33.36
N GLU A 639 -4.41 -24.01 -34.02
CA GLU A 639 -3.07 -23.84 -33.43
C GLU A 639 -2.73 -22.35 -33.16
N LYS A 640 -3.26 -21.43 -33.98
CA LYS A 640 -3.10 -19.98 -33.82
C LYS A 640 -4.02 -19.41 -32.72
N GLU A 641 -5.21 -19.99 -32.54
CA GLU A 641 -6.09 -19.74 -31.39
C GLU A 641 -5.45 -20.21 -30.07
N ILE A 642 -4.88 -21.43 -30.03
CA ILE A 642 -4.27 -22.01 -28.82
C ILE A 642 -3.06 -21.18 -28.35
N LYS A 643 -2.15 -20.79 -29.24
CA LYS A 643 -1.02 -19.89 -28.93
C LYS A 643 -1.46 -18.49 -28.45
N LYS A 644 -2.74 -18.13 -28.64
CA LYS A 644 -3.41 -16.90 -28.15
C LYS A 644 -4.22 -17.13 -26.85
N ARG A 645 -4.21 -18.36 -26.31
CA ARG A 645 -4.84 -18.78 -25.04
C ARG A 645 -3.82 -19.05 -23.92
N GLU A 646 -2.62 -19.56 -24.23
CA GLU A 646 -1.55 -19.93 -23.27
C GLU A 646 -1.11 -18.84 -22.27
N GLY A 647 -1.47 -17.56 -22.50
CA GLY A 647 -1.19 -16.44 -21.59
C GLY A 647 -2.38 -15.93 -20.77
N ARG A 648 -3.57 -16.55 -20.84
CA ARG A 648 -4.78 -16.07 -20.13
C ARG A 648 -4.85 -16.64 -18.70
N PRO A 649 -5.33 -15.87 -17.71
CA PRO A 649 -5.50 -16.38 -16.34
C PRO A 649 -6.70 -17.35 -16.25
N PRO A 650 -6.67 -18.33 -15.33
CA PRO A 650 -7.77 -19.27 -15.13
C PRO A 650 -9.09 -18.58 -14.79
N VAL A 651 -10.15 -18.90 -15.53
CA VAL A 651 -11.46 -18.24 -15.39
C VAL A 651 -12.05 -18.42 -14.00
N LEU A 652 -11.90 -19.60 -13.40
CA LEU A 652 -12.40 -19.85 -12.04
C LEU A 652 -11.58 -19.16 -10.95
N HIS A 653 -10.30 -18.81 -11.20
CA HIS A 653 -9.56 -17.94 -10.29
C HIS A 653 -10.08 -16.49 -10.37
N THR A 654 -10.31 -15.95 -11.56
CA THR A 654 -10.96 -14.64 -11.74
C THR A 654 -12.33 -14.59 -11.06
N LEU A 655 -13.15 -15.64 -11.25
CA LEU A 655 -14.44 -15.78 -10.56
C LEU A 655 -14.28 -15.85 -9.04
N CYS A 656 -13.37 -16.68 -8.51
CA CYS A 656 -13.16 -16.81 -7.06
C CYS A 656 -12.71 -15.48 -6.43
N SER A 657 -11.82 -14.73 -7.09
CA SER A 657 -11.45 -13.38 -6.68
C SER A 657 -12.64 -12.42 -6.68
N PHE A 658 -13.49 -12.45 -7.72
CA PHE A 658 -14.70 -11.62 -7.78
C PHE A 658 -15.73 -12.01 -6.71
N LEU A 659 -15.96 -13.31 -6.46
CA LEU A 659 -16.84 -13.77 -5.37
C LEU A 659 -16.32 -13.37 -3.99
N THR A 660 -14.99 -13.38 -3.79
CA THR A 660 -14.36 -12.88 -2.55
C THR A 660 -14.52 -11.35 -2.41
N ALA A 661 -14.53 -10.62 -3.53
CA ALA A 661 -14.86 -9.19 -3.52
C ALA A 661 -16.33 -8.92 -3.15
N LEU A 662 -17.26 -9.83 -3.49
CA LEU A 662 -18.68 -9.77 -3.10
C LEU A 662 -18.93 -10.08 -1.60
N THR A 663 -17.97 -10.64 -0.86
CA THR A 663 -18.13 -10.89 0.59
C THR A 663 -17.79 -9.69 1.49
N ASN A 664 -17.17 -8.63 0.96
CA ASN A 664 -16.96 -7.37 1.69
C ASN A 664 -18.29 -6.67 2.00
N LEU A 665 -18.35 -5.81 3.01
CA LEU A 665 -19.62 -5.17 3.38
C LEU A 665 -20.11 -4.18 2.31
N SER A 666 -21.43 -4.09 2.14
CA SER A 666 -22.08 -3.11 1.25
C SER A 666 -21.92 -1.65 1.71
N SER A 667 -21.45 -1.40 2.93
CA SER A 667 -20.99 -0.08 3.37
C SER A 667 -19.58 0.25 2.88
N GLU A 668 -18.72 -0.74 2.65
CA GLU A 668 -17.27 -0.56 2.41
C GLU A 668 -16.91 -0.40 0.93
N GLY A 669 -17.72 -0.94 0.02
CA GLY A 669 -17.44 -0.91 -1.42
C GLY A 669 -18.69 -0.85 -2.29
N ARG A 670 -18.48 -0.78 -3.61
CA ARG A 670 -19.53 -0.74 -4.63
C ARG A 670 -19.17 -1.58 -5.85
N LEU A 671 -20.21 -2.04 -6.53
CA LEU A 671 -20.13 -2.69 -7.83
C LEU A 671 -20.45 -1.70 -8.94
N PHE A 672 -19.76 -1.85 -10.07
CA PHE A 672 -19.91 -1.03 -11.27
C PHE A 672 -20.03 -1.92 -12.49
N TYR A 673 -20.63 -1.37 -13.54
CA TYR A 673 -20.67 -1.99 -14.86
C TYR A 673 -20.09 -1.04 -15.92
N GLU A 674 -19.40 -1.60 -16.91
CA GLU A 674 -18.80 -0.87 -18.03
C GLU A 674 -18.99 -1.68 -19.33
N LYS A 675 -19.48 -1.04 -20.39
CA LYS A 675 -19.59 -1.63 -21.73
C LYS A 675 -18.22 -1.54 -22.41
N ILE A 676 -17.61 -2.69 -22.71
CA ILE A 676 -16.31 -2.73 -23.38
C ILE A 676 -16.53 -2.37 -24.86
N PRO A 677 -15.85 -1.34 -25.41
CA PRO A 677 -15.94 -1.03 -26.83
C PRO A 677 -15.31 -2.20 -27.62
N PRO A 678 -16.02 -2.79 -28.60
CA PRO A 678 -15.54 -3.97 -29.29
C PRO A 678 -14.28 -3.65 -30.13
N PRO A 679 -13.24 -4.49 -30.09
CA PRO A 679 -12.24 -4.55 -31.15
C PRO A 679 -12.92 -4.70 -32.52
N LYS A 680 -12.27 -4.22 -33.59
CA LYS A 680 -12.87 -4.11 -34.94
C LYS A 680 -13.46 -5.44 -35.43
N GLY A 681 -14.78 -5.61 -35.28
CA GLY A 681 -15.53 -6.79 -35.72
C GLY A 681 -16.00 -7.76 -34.61
N GLU A 682 -15.63 -7.54 -33.35
CA GLU A 682 -16.00 -8.42 -32.24
C GLU A 682 -17.37 -8.10 -31.61
N ILE A 683 -17.91 -9.06 -30.85
CA ILE A 683 -19.18 -8.94 -30.11
C ILE A 683 -19.02 -7.93 -28.97
N GLN A 684 -20.03 -7.08 -28.75
CA GLN A 684 -20.06 -6.15 -27.62
C GLN A 684 -20.06 -6.91 -26.28
N ASP A 685 -18.97 -6.76 -25.52
CA ASP A 685 -18.80 -7.35 -24.18
C ASP A 685 -19.05 -6.31 -23.08
N MET A 686 -19.20 -6.79 -21.84
CA MET A 686 -19.53 -5.96 -20.69
C MET A 686 -18.91 -6.57 -19.44
N LYS A 687 -18.20 -5.77 -18.66
CA LYS A 687 -17.61 -6.18 -17.38
C LYS A 687 -18.42 -5.68 -16.19
N LEU A 688 -18.34 -6.45 -15.11
CA LEU A 688 -18.58 -5.96 -13.75
C LEU A 688 -17.23 -5.73 -13.07
N SER A 689 -17.15 -4.71 -12.23
CA SER A 689 -15.99 -4.46 -11.38
C SER A 689 -16.43 -4.10 -9.96
N TYR A 690 -15.66 -4.52 -8.97
CA TYR A 690 -15.81 -4.14 -7.57
C TYR A 690 -14.70 -3.16 -7.18
N MET A 691 -15.06 -2.07 -6.51
CA MET A 691 -14.11 -1.17 -5.86
C MET A 691 -14.42 -1.07 -4.36
N LEU A 692 -13.40 -1.29 -3.54
CA LEU A 692 -13.41 -0.92 -2.12
C LEU A 692 -13.30 0.60 -2.00
N LEU A 693 -14.32 1.25 -1.42
CA LEU A 693 -14.37 2.70 -1.21
C LEU A 693 -13.68 3.12 0.11
N SER A 694 -13.61 2.21 1.10
CA SER A 694 -13.01 2.48 2.40
C SER A 694 -11.81 1.56 2.68
N PRO A 695 -10.58 2.09 2.80
CA PRO A 695 -9.43 1.28 3.19
C PRO A 695 -9.38 0.96 4.69
N THR A 696 -10.24 1.60 5.50
CA THR A 696 -10.30 1.54 6.97
C THR A 696 -10.18 0.11 7.54
N HIS A 697 -11.14 -0.77 7.25
CA HIS A 697 -11.22 -2.10 7.86
C HIS A 697 -10.19 -3.09 7.28
N ALA A 698 -9.85 -2.95 6.00
CA ALA A 698 -8.75 -3.71 5.41
C ALA A 698 -7.41 -3.41 6.10
N PHE A 699 -7.16 -2.14 6.45
CA PHE A 699 -5.92 -1.70 7.10
C PHE A 699 -5.94 -1.80 8.63
N SER A 700 -7.11 -1.80 9.30
CA SER A 700 -7.20 -1.87 10.76
C SER A 700 -6.53 -3.13 11.32
N SER A 701 -6.59 -4.26 10.61
CA SER A 701 -5.87 -5.49 10.98
C SER A 701 -4.35 -5.35 11.08
N ILE A 702 -3.76 -4.32 10.47
CA ILE A 702 -2.33 -3.96 10.58
C ILE A 702 -2.14 -2.99 11.75
N ALA A 703 -3.01 -1.99 11.89
CA ALA A 703 -2.94 -0.97 12.94
C ALA A 703 -3.33 -1.45 14.35
N GLU A 704 -4.06 -2.57 14.47
CA GLU A 704 -4.37 -3.23 15.75
C GLU A 704 -3.30 -4.25 16.17
N SER A 705 -2.65 -4.93 15.22
CA SER A 705 -1.67 -5.99 15.52
C SER A 705 -0.25 -5.45 15.73
N ALA A 706 0.16 -4.44 14.96
CA ALA A 706 1.52 -3.91 15.00
C ALA A 706 1.82 -3.15 16.30
N ARG A 707 3.08 -3.16 16.72
CA ARG A 707 3.60 -2.32 17.81
C ARG A 707 3.62 -0.84 17.40
N ALA A 708 4.07 -0.58 16.17
CA ALA A 708 4.06 0.73 15.54
C ALA A 708 3.85 0.60 14.03
N VAL A 709 3.16 1.58 13.43
CA VAL A 709 3.00 1.71 11.98
C VAL A 709 3.50 3.09 11.56
N ILE A 710 4.58 3.11 10.78
CA ILE A 710 5.22 4.32 10.26
C ILE A 710 4.89 4.43 8.78
N LEU A 711 4.18 5.48 8.38
CA LEU A 711 3.95 5.83 6.98
C LEU A 711 4.90 6.96 6.60
N ALA A 712 5.76 6.71 5.61
CA ALA A 712 6.72 7.67 5.09
C ALA A 712 6.51 7.91 3.59
N GLY A 713 6.65 9.15 3.12
CA GLY A 713 6.47 9.47 1.70
C GLY A 713 6.95 10.86 1.32
N GLY A 714 7.19 11.07 0.03
CA GLY A 714 7.69 12.36 -0.48
C GLY A 714 6.67 13.50 -0.47
N THR A 715 5.37 13.16 -0.50
CA THR A 715 4.25 14.09 -0.73
C THR A 715 2.98 13.62 -0.01
N MET A 716 3.04 13.52 1.32
CA MET A 716 1.95 13.01 2.16
C MET A 716 1.06 14.12 2.75
N SER A 717 1.50 15.38 2.74
CA SER A 717 0.68 16.50 3.21
C SER A 717 -0.43 16.86 2.20
N PRO A 718 -1.66 17.16 2.64
CA PRO A 718 -2.13 17.19 4.04
C PRO A 718 -2.39 15.78 4.62
N PHE A 719 -2.08 15.62 5.92
CA PHE A 719 -2.18 14.33 6.63
C PHE A 719 -3.61 13.93 7.03
N GLU A 720 -4.55 14.86 6.94
CA GLU A 720 -5.91 14.74 7.45
C GLU A 720 -6.68 13.60 6.79
N ASP A 721 -6.45 13.35 5.49
CA ASP A 721 -7.02 12.22 4.76
C ASP A 721 -6.62 10.86 5.37
N TYR A 722 -5.36 10.72 5.84
CA TYR A 722 -4.86 9.47 6.44
C TYR A 722 -5.45 9.25 7.83
N LYS A 723 -5.51 10.32 8.65
CA LYS A 723 -6.21 10.29 9.95
C LYS A 723 -7.68 9.93 9.78
N ALA A 724 -8.34 10.47 8.75
CA ALA A 724 -9.75 10.21 8.48
C ALA A 724 -10.02 8.81 7.91
N HIS A 725 -9.28 8.35 6.90
CA HIS A 725 -9.68 7.17 6.11
C HIS A 725 -8.84 5.92 6.37
N LEU A 726 -7.75 6.03 7.14
CA LEU A 726 -6.87 4.90 7.45
C LEU A 726 -6.70 4.65 8.96
N PHE A 727 -6.86 5.69 9.79
CA PHE A 727 -6.74 5.60 11.25
C PHE A 727 -7.90 6.26 12.05
N PRO A 728 -9.19 6.16 11.64
CA PRO A 728 -10.28 6.86 12.33
C PRO A 728 -10.49 6.42 13.78
N ASP A 729 -10.21 5.15 14.07
CA ASP A 729 -10.40 4.54 15.40
C ASP A 729 -9.17 4.72 16.32
N VAL A 730 -8.09 5.35 15.83
CA VAL A 730 -6.86 5.54 16.60
C VAL A 730 -6.91 6.89 17.33
N PRO A 731 -6.72 6.94 18.67
CA PRO A 731 -6.69 8.19 19.43
C PRO A 731 -5.61 9.16 18.90
N PRO A 732 -5.90 10.47 18.74
CA PRO A 732 -4.94 11.44 18.19
C PRO A 732 -3.59 11.50 18.91
N GLU A 733 -3.56 11.20 20.22
CA GLU A 733 -2.34 11.13 21.03
C GLU A 733 -1.34 10.06 20.56
N LYS A 734 -1.82 9.02 19.87
CA LYS A 734 -1.00 7.97 19.25
C LYS A 734 -0.59 8.30 17.81
N ILE A 735 -1.01 9.43 17.24
CA ILE A 735 -0.72 9.81 15.85
C ILE A 735 0.28 10.98 15.83
N THR A 736 1.56 10.66 15.68
CA THR A 736 2.62 11.66 15.51
C THR A 736 2.75 12.04 14.03
N THR A 737 2.76 13.33 13.72
CA THR A 737 2.93 13.83 12.33
C THR A 737 4.17 14.72 12.20
N LEU A 738 4.95 14.53 11.15
CA LEU A 738 6.10 15.36 10.80
C LEU A 738 6.08 15.68 9.29
N SER A 739 6.26 16.95 8.92
CA SER A 739 6.56 17.36 7.55
C SER A 739 7.91 18.08 7.55
N CYS A 740 8.85 17.57 6.75
CA CYS A 740 10.19 18.13 6.64
C CYS A 740 10.28 19.18 5.53
N GLY A 741 11.09 20.22 5.76
CA GLY A 741 11.58 21.08 4.69
C GLY A 741 12.47 20.32 3.69
N HIS A 742 12.93 21.01 2.65
CA HIS A 742 13.80 20.43 1.63
C HIS A 742 15.24 20.93 1.78
N VAL A 743 16.24 20.11 1.43
CA VAL A 743 17.67 20.47 1.41
C VAL A 743 18.07 21.47 0.30
N ILE A 744 17.14 21.98 -0.50
CA ILE A 744 17.47 22.84 -1.65
C ILE A 744 17.39 24.32 -1.26
N PRO A 745 18.44 25.13 -1.51
CA PRO A 745 18.37 26.58 -1.34
C PRO A 745 17.26 27.18 -2.22
N LYS A 746 16.51 28.15 -1.70
CA LYS A 746 15.45 28.84 -2.46
C LYS A 746 16.00 29.54 -3.72
N GLU A 747 17.27 29.93 -3.70
CA GLU A 747 18.04 30.52 -4.80
C GLU A 747 18.33 29.52 -5.94
N ASN A 748 18.16 28.22 -5.70
CA ASN A 748 18.22 27.16 -6.72
C ASN A 748 16.85 26.85 -7.35
N LEU A 749 15.81 27.61 -6.99
CA LEU A 749 14.45 27.45 -7.52
C LEU A 749 13.99 28.71 -8.27
N CYS A 750 13.18 28.49 -9.30
CA CYS A 750 12.42 29.55 -9.96
C CYS A 750 10.99 29.05 -10.19
N VAL A 751 10.09 29.32 -9.23
CA VAL A 751 8.72 28.78 -9.22
C VAL A 751 7.74 29.85 -9.71
N TRP A 752 6.94 29.53 -10.73
CA TRP A 752 5.97 30.46 -11.32
C TRP A 752 4.57 29.86 -11.44
N THR A 753 3.55 30.68 -11.18
CA THR A 753 2.12 30.38 -11.43
C THR A 753 1.61 31.24 -12.58
N LEU A 754 1.23 30.63 -13.70
CA LEU A 754 0.79 31.32 -14.92
C LEU A 754 -0.72 31.12 -15.13
N GLY A 755 -1.54 31.97 -14.51
CA GLY A 755 -3.00 31.94 -14.73
C GLY A 755 -3.45 32.64 -16.02
N SER A 756 -2.65 33.56 -16.57
CA SER A 756 -2.98 34.35 -17.76
C SER A 756 -1.73 34.72 -18.56
N ILE A 757 -1.86 34.90 -19.88
CA ILE A 757 -0.79 35.47 -20.72
C ILE A 757 -0.61 36.96 -20.44
N ALA A 758 -1.71 37.71 -20.29
CA ALA A 758 -1.70 39.12 -19.89
C ALA A 758 -1.47 39.25 -18.36
N PRO A 759 -0.73 40.27 -17.89
CA PRO A 759 -0.51 40.49 -16.44
C PRO A 759 -1.82 40.84 -15.72
N ASP A 760 -2.64 41.71 -16.33
CA ASP A 760 -4.02 42.00 -15.93
C ASP A 760 -4.97 41.61 -17.07
N PRO A 761 -5.73 40.51 -16.95
CA PRO A 761 -6.83 40.23 -17.87
C PRO A 761 -7.99 41.20 -17.60
N LYS A 762 -8.62 41.75 -18.64
CA LYS A 762 -9.79 42.64 -18.49
C LYS A 762 -10.98 41.87 -17.92
N ILE A 763 -11.51 42.33 -16.78
CA ILE A 763 -12.47 41.58 -15.94
C ILE A 763 -13.94 41.75 -16.38
N ASP A 764 -14.28 42.80 -17.13
CA ASP A 764 -15.67 43.23 -17.39
C ASP A 764 -16.61 42.20 -18.06
N THR A 765 -16.08 41.10 -18.62
CA THR A 765 -16.88 40.01 -19.21
C THR A 765 -16.63 38.63 -18.57
N GLY A 766 -15.92 38.58 -17.44
CA GLY A 766 -15.68 37.36 -16.66
C GLY A 766 -14.26 36.80 -16.85
N ILE A 767 -14.14 35.48 -17.07
CA ILE A 767 -12.85 34.83 -17.35
C ILE A 767 -12.45 35.18 -18.79
N GLY A 768 -11.68 36.26 -18.93
CA GLY A 768 -11.20 36.75 -20.22
C GLY A 768 -10.36 35.71 -20.98
N GLU A 769 -10.34 35.82 -22.32
CA GLU A 769 -9.82 34.79 -23.23
C GLU A 769 -8.33 34.43 -22.99
N ASP A 770 -7.56 35.37 -22.43
CA ASP A 770 -6.12 35.24 -22.13
C ASP A 770 -5.80 34.37 -20.90
N CYS A 771 -6.84 33.88 -20.21
CA CYS A 771 -6.77 33.04 -19.02
C CYS A 771 -6.62 31.54 -19.34
N PHE A 772 -5.79 30.82 -18.57
CA PHE A 772 -5.62 29.38 -18.66
C PHE A 772 -6.60 28.65 -17.72
N ASP A 773 -7.70 28.17 -18.30
CA ASP A 773 -8.79 27.45 -17.62
C ASP A 773 -8.93 26.02 -18.19
N PHE A 774 -8.20 25.07 -17.60
CA PHE A 774 -8.22 23.66 -18.01
C PHE A 774 -9.39 22.86 -17.37
N THR A 775 -10.54 23.48 -17.11
CA THR A 775 -11.77 22.76 -16.74
C THR A 775 -12.32 21.96 -17.93
N PHE A 776 -13.08 20.89 -17.66
CA PHE A 776 -13.56 19.95 -18.68
C PHE A 776 -14.30 20.62 -19.84
N THR A 777 -15.09 21.65 -19.56
CA THR A 777 -15.89 22.41 -20.53
C THR A 777 -15.08 23.34 -21.43
N LYS A 778 -13.89 23.78 -21.00
CA LYS A 778 -13.08 24.80 -21.68
C LYS A 778 -11.74 24.31 -22.22
N ARG A 779 -11.19 23.24 -21.64
CA ARG A 779 -9.84 22.73 -21.98
C ARG A 779 -9.63 22.49 -23.49
N ASN A 780 -10.67 22.05 -24.20
CA ASN A 780 -10.64 21.76 -25.64
C ASN A 780 -10.69 23.02 -26.54
N ASN A 781 -10.67 24.25 -26.00
CA ASN A 781 -10.64 25.48 -26.79
C ASN A 781 -9.33 25.57 -27.61
N PRO A 782 -9.37 25.57 -28.96
CA PRO A 782 -8.17 25.61 -29.79
C PRO A 782 -7.28 26.83 -29.54
N ASN A 783 -7.87 28.00 -29.25
CA ASN A 783 -7.11 29.22 -28.96
C ASN A 783 -6.28 29.05 -27.69
N MET A 784 -6.83 28.43 -26.64
CA MET A 784 -6.10 28.17 -25.40
C MET A 784 -5.01 27.11 -25.57
N ILE A 785 -5.27 26.08 -26.40
CA ILE A 785 -4.28 25.06 -26.76
C ILE A 785 -3.12 25.67 -27.55
N ASN A 786 -3.39 26.49 -28.56
CA ASN A 786 -2.36 27.22 -29.31
C ASN A 786 -1.54 28.15 -28.41
N ARG A 787 -2.21 28.85 -27.49
CA ARG A 787 -1.58 29.71 -26.46
C ARG A 787 -0.65 28.92 -25.55
N LEU A 788 -1.06 27.75 -25.06
CA LEU A 788 -0.19 26.82 -24.30
C LEU A 788 1.03 26.38 -25.13
N GLY A 789 0.84 26.09 -26.42
CA GLY A 789 1.92 25.76 -27.36
C GLY A 789 2.97 26.88 -27.49
N LEU A 790 2.54 28.14 -27.52
CA LEU A 790 3.46 29.29 -27.47
C LEU A 790 4.22 29.39 -26.14
N VAL A 791 3.58 29.10 -25.00
CA VAL A 791 4.26 29.09 -23.69
C VAL A 791 5.37 28.03 -23.68
N LEU A 792 5.08 26.81 -24.13
CA LEU A 792 6.08 25.74 -24.24
C LEU A 792 7.20 26.09 -25.23
N LEU A 793 6.90 26.73 -26.36
CA LEU A 793 7.90 27.17 -27.34
C LEU A 793 8.86 28.24 -26.77
N ASN A 794 8.34 29.17 -25.98
CA ASN A 794 9.15 30.18 -25.28
C ASN A 794 10.04 29.54 -24.21
N LEU A 795 9.50 28.64 -23.38
CA LEU A 795 10.28 27.88 -22.40
C LEU A 795 11.37 27.04 -23.07
N CYS A 796 11.04 26.30 -24.14
CA CYS A 796 12.01 25.51 -24.90
C CYS A 796 13.09 26.34 -25.60
N SER A 797 12.89 27.65 -25.75
CA SER A 797 13.87 28.57 -26.33
C SER A 797 14.86 29.15 -25.30
N ILE A 798 14.53 29.12 -23.99
CA ILE A 798 15.37 29.68 -22.91
C ILE A 798 16.00 28.61 -22.00
N VAL A 799 15.27 27.51 -21.73
CA VAL A 799 15.68 26.47 -20.78
C VAL A 799 16.81 25.59 -21.38
N PRO A 800 17.95 25.38 -20.69
CA PRO A 800 18.97 24.42 -21.11
C PRO A 800 18.46 22.98 -21.05
N ASP A 801 19.02 22.08 -21.86
CA ASP A 801 18.87 20.62 -21.72
C ASP A 801 17.40 20.14 -21.61
N GLY A 802 17.01 19.45 -20.54
CA GLY A 802 15.70 18.85 -20.34
C GLY A 802 14.58 19.81 -19.94
N VAL A 803 13.46 19.74 -20.67
CA VAL A 803 12.14 20.22 -20.25
C VAL A 803 11.21 19.02 -20.12
N VAL A 804 10.43 18.96 -19.04
CA VAL A 804 9.38 17.95 -18.84
C VAL A 804 8.04 18.66 -18.64
N ALA A 805 7.03 18.32 -19.44
CA ALA A 805 5.70 18.91 -19.38
C ALA A 805 4.65 17.84 -19.06
N PHE A 806 4.01 17.97 -17.89
CA PHE A 806 2.97 17.06 -17.42
C PHE A 806 1.56 17.61 -17.72
N PHE A 807 0.77 16.81 -18.44
CA PHE A 807 -0.60 17.09 -18.84
C PHE A 807 -1.60 16.41 -17.89
N PRO A 808 -2.86 16.85 -17.80
CA PRO A 808 -3.84 16.29 -16.87
C PRO A 808 -4.45 14.96 -17.34
N SER A 809 -4.28 14.56 -18.60
CA SER A 809 -4.63 13.22 -19.11
C SER A 809 -4.02 12.97 -20.50
N TYR A 810 -3.81 11.69 -20.85
CA TYR A 810 -3.37 11.27 -22.19
C TYR A 810 -4.29 11.78 -23.30
N ILE A 811 -5.61 11.72 -23.10
CA ILE A 811 -6.62 12.21 -24.06
C ILE A 811 -6.40 13.70 -24.37
N TYR A 812 -6.06 14.50 -23.36
CA TYR A 812 -5.79 15.93 -23.55
C TYR A 812 -4.43 16.22 -24.19
N LEU A 813 -3.41 15.41 -23.89
CA LEU A 813 -2.11 15.45 -24.56
C LEU A 813 -2.25 15.14 -26.06
N GLU A 814 -2.97 14.07 -26.41
CA GLU A 814 -3.28 13.72 -27.80
C GLU A 814 -4.02 14.85 -28.53
N GLU A 815 -5.02 15.46 -27.90
CA GLU A 815 -5.78 16.57 -28.49
C GLU A 815 -4.93 17.83 -28.69
N ALA A 816 -4.08 18.18 -27.71
CA ALA A 816 -3.15 19.29 -27.84
C ALA A 816 -2.17 19.09 -29.01
N ILE A 817 -1.67 17.86 -29.19
CA ILE A 817 -0.76 17.51 -30.29
C ILE A 817 -1.46 17.57 -31.66
N LYS A 818 -2.74 17.16 -31.76
CA LYS A 818 -3.52 17.32 -33.01
C LYS A 818 -3.57 18.78 -33.42
N VAL A 819 -3.97 19.67 -32.51
CA VAL A 819 -4.07 21.11 -32.77
C VAL A 819 -2.70 21.71 -33.12
N TRP A 820 -1.63 21.36 -32.39
CA TRP A 820 -0.28 21.89 -32.68
C TRP A 820 0.33 21.41 -34.00
N LYS A 821 -0.20 20.34 -34.59
CA LYS A 821 0.17 19.86 -35.94
C LYS A 821 -0.67 20.47 -37.06
N MET A 822 -1.76 21.18 -36.74
CA MET A 822 -2.51 21.96 -37.73
C MET A 822 -1.80 23.28 -38.04
N CYS A 823 -1.89 23.73 -39.28
CA CYS A 823 -1.39 25.04 -39.69
C CYS A 823 -2.47 26.12 -39.48
N ASP A 824 -2.31 26.94 -38.46
CA ASP A 824 -3.08 28.16 -38.26
C ASP A 824 -2.39 29.34 -38.97
N GLN A 825 -3.02 29.85 -40.03
CA GLN A 825 -2.48 30.95 -40.84
C GLN A 825 -2.30 32.25 -40.03
N ALA A 826 -3.03 32.44 -38.94
CA ALA A 826 -2.89 33.60 -38.06
C ALA A 826 -1.66 33.53 -37.14
N MET A 827 -1.04 32.35 -36.97
CA MET A 827 0.04 32.13 -35.99
C MET A 827 1.43 31.90 -36.61
N GLY A 828 1.52 31.88 -37.94
CA GLY A 828 2.77 31.87 -38.71
C GLY A 828 2.84 30.76 -39.78
N PRO A 829 3.87 30.77 -40.64
CA PRO A 829 3.97 29.89 -41.82
C PRO A 829 4.34 28.43 -41.50
N LYS A 830 4.48 28.05 -40.22
CA LYS A 830 4.82 26.71 -39.76
C LYS A 830 4.00 26.34 -38.51
N PRO A 831 3.54 25.09 -38.39
CA PRO A 831 2.76 24.62 -37.24
C PRO A 831 3.60 24.68 -35.95
N ILE A 832 2.92 24.74 -34.79
CA ILE A 832 3.58 24.84 -33.48
C ILE A 832 4.47 23.61 -33.22
N TRP A 833 4.07 22.44 -33.70
CA TRP A 833 4.82 21.19 -33.57
C TRP A 833 6.23 21.27 -34.20
N GLU A 834 6.35 21.63 -35.49
CA GLU A 834 7.64 21.84 -36.15
C GLU A 834 8.51 22.89 -35.43
N ARG A 835 7.87 23.94 -34.90
CA ARG A 835 8.56 25.01 -34.17
C ARG A 835 9.16 24.49 -32.87
N LEU A 836 8.49 23.59 -32.15
CA LEU A 836 9.04 22.89 -30.99
C LEU A 836 10.19 21.97 -31.39
N GLU A 837 10.03 21.15 -32.42
CA GLU A 837 11.06 20.25 -32.96
C GLU A 837 12.31 20.98 -33.48
N SER A 838 12.20 22.27 -33.85
CA SER A 838 13.35 23.13 -34.20
C SER A 838 14.15 23.64 -32.98
N LYS A 839 13.62 23.49 -31.76
CA LYS A 839 14.27 23.93 -30.52
C LYS A 839 14.82 22.75 -29.72
N LYS A 840 14.01 21.71 -29.53
CA LYS A 840 14.31 20.52 -28.71
C LYS A 840 13.78 19.26 -29.40
N ALA A 841 14.45 18.13 -29.21
CA ALA A 841 13.89 16.84 -29.61
C ALA A 841 12.65 16.53 -28.75
N VAL A 842 11.51 16.21 -29.38
CA VAL A 842 10.24 16.00 -28.67
C VAL A 842 9.99 14.51 -28.45
N PHE A 843 9.75 14.13 -27.20
CA PHE A 843 9.42 12.78 -26.75
C PHE A 843 8.05 12.78 -26.07
N MET A 844 7.37 11.62 -26.07
CA MET A 844 6.00 11.49 -25.56
C MET A 844 5.84 10.19 -24.76
N ASP A 845 5.21 10.28 -23.59
CA ASP A 845 4.75 9.15 -22.78
C ASP A 845 3.55 8.46 -23.45
N SER A 846 3.51 7.13 -23.41
CA SER A 846 2.46 6.32 -24.04
C SER A 846 2.00 5.19 -23.12
N LYS A 847 0.68 4.92 -23.13
CA LYS A 847 0.08 3.84 -22.34
C LYS A 847 0.62 2.46 -22.74
N THR A 848 0.87 2.24 -24.03
CA THR A 848 1.23 0.93 -24.59
C THR A 848 2.73 0.68 -24.70
N GLU A 849 3.55 1.72 -24.86
CA GLU A 849 5.00 1.56 -25.03
C GLU A 849 5.72 1.40 -23.68
N SER A 850 6.99 0.95 -23.74
CA SER A 850 7.86 0.93 -22.55
C SER A 850 8.38 2.33 -22.24
N SER A 851 8.01 2.85 -21.07
CA SER A 851 8.48 4.13 -20.56
C SER A 851 10.00 4.17 -20.39
N GLU A 852 10.63 3.04 -20.08
CA GLU A 852 12.09 2.91 -19.92
C GLU A 852 12.81 3.20 -21.25
N GLN A 853 12.31 2.67 -22.37
CA GLN A 853 12.91 2.90 -23.69
C GLN A 853 12.80 4.36 -24.15
N THR A 854 11.69 5.02 -23.81
CA THR A 854 11.50 6.46 -24.13
C THR A 854 12.31 7.35 -23.19
N LEU A 855 12.47 6.98 -21.91
CA LEU A 855 13.36 7.66 -20.98
C LEU A 855 14.83 7.54 -21.41
N GLN A 856 15.27 6.36 -21.86
CA GLN A 856 16.64 6.16 -22.32
C GLN A 856 16.95 7.09 -23.50
N LYS A 857 16.11 7.08 -24.55
CA LYS A 857 16.28 7.97 -25.72
C LYS A 857 16.27 9.47 -25.34
N TYR A 858 15.46 9.85 -24.35
CA TYR A 858 15.42 11.22 -23.81
C TYR A 858 16.74 11.59 -23.10
N SER A 859 17.25 10.68 -22.26
CA SER A 859 18.53 10.82 -21.57
C SER A 859 19.70 10.89 -22.54
N ASP A 860 19.76 9.98 -23.51
CA ASP A 860 20.80 9.91 -24.54
C ASP A 860 20.93 11.24 -25.30
N VAL A 861 19.81 11.88 -25.68
CA VAL A 861 19.79 13.17 -26.39
C VAL A 861 20.19 14.36 -25.51
N ILE A 862 20.05 14.26 -24.19
CA ILE A 862 20.51 15.28 -23.23
C ILE A 862 22.01 15.11 -22.93
N HIS A 863 22.46 13.88 -22.73
CA HIS A 863 23.85 13.59 -22.35
C HIS A 863 24.82 13.51 -23.54
N SER A 864 24.34 13.23 -24.77
CA SER A 864 25.16 13.25 -25.98
C SER A 864 25.76 14.63 -26.27
N GLU A 865 27.08 14.66 -26.52
CA GLU A 865 27.79 15.81 -27.06
C GLU A 865 27.38 16.11 -28.51
N VAL A 866 27.08 15.05 -29.27
CA VAL A 866 26.57 15.12 -30.65
C VAL A 866 25.08 15.45 -30.60
N ARG A 867 24.78 16.76 -30.60
CA ARG A 867 23.41 17.28 -30.64
C ARG A 867 22.69 16.81 -31.92
N PRO A 868 21.55 16.11 -31.83
CA PRO A 868 20.86 15.62 -33.02
C PRO A 868 20.33 16.76 -33.89
N ILE A 869 20.17 16.46 -35.17
CA ILE A 869 19.65 17.37 -36.18
C ILE A 869 18.12 17.19 -36.23
N SER A 870 17.39 18.28 -35.99
CA SER A 870 15.94 18.39 -36.16
C SER A 870 15.54 18.00 -37.60
N PRO A 871 14.31 17.52 -37.85
CA PRO A 871 13.74 17.43 -39.21
C PRO A 871 13.84 18.76 -40.00
N SER A 872 13.96 19.90 -39.30
CA SER A 872 14.21 21.23 -39.88
C SER A 872 15.67 21.55 -40.24
N GLY A 873 16.60 20.59 -40.12
CA GLY A 873 18.04 20.79 -40.39
C GLY A 873 18.84 21.50 -39.28
N THR A 874 18.19 21.87 -38.17
CA THR A 874 18.82 22.62 -37.06
C THR A 874 19.30 21.70 -35.93
N ARG A 875 20.49 21.95 -35.34
CA ARG A 875 20.97 21.22 -34.16
C ARG A 875 20.18 21.63 -32.91
N VAL A 876 19.45 20.71 -32.29
CA VAL A 876 18.57 21.00 -31.16
C VAL A 876 19.32 21.22 -29.84
N LYS A 877 18.75 22.03 -28.94
CA LYS A 877 19.35 22.38 -27.64
C LYS A 877 18.66 21.66 -26.49
N GLY A 878 18.80 20.33 -26.49
CA GLY A 878 18.21 19.42 -25.49
C GLY A 878 16.88 18.82 -25.94
N ALA A 879 16.10 18.33 -24.97
CA ALA A 879 14.90 17.54 -25.23
C ALA A 879 13.68 18.04 -24.43
N LEU A 880 12.48 17.81 -24.99
CA LEU A 880 11.18 18.09 -24.39
C LEU A 880 10.43 16.76 -24.23
N LEU A 881 10.12 16.38 -22.99
CA LEU A 881 9.30 15.21 -22.68
C LEU A 881 7.87 15.65 -22.37
N LEU A 882 6.91 15.17 -23.15
CA LEU A 882 5.48 15.34 -22.89
C LEU A 882 4.96 14.09 -22.15
N SER A 883 4.46 14.25 -20.93
CA SER A 883 3.93 13.16 -20.10
C SER A 883 2.62 13.59 -19.41
N VAL A 884 2.09 12.75 -18.53
CA VAL A 884 0.78 12.89 -17.89
C VAL A 884 0.92 12.72 -16.39
N VAL A 885 0.26 13.56 -15.60
CA VAL A 885 0.22 13.42 -14.13
C VAL A 885 -0.54 12.14 -13.76
N GLY A 886 0.05 11.28 -12.94
CA GLY A 886 -0.42 9.92 -12.68
C GLY A 886 -0.09 8.91 -13.80
N GLY A 887 0.60 9.31 -14.86
CA GLY A 887 1.15 8.43 -15.90
C GLY A 887 2.49 7.81 -15.49
N LYS A 888 2.94 6.79 -16.24
CA LYS A 888 4.13 5.98 -15.90
C LYS A 888 5.38 6.84 -15.63
N MET A 889 5.64 7.89 -16.41
CA MET A 889 6.83 8.73 -16.21
C MET A 889 6.70 9.72 -15.04
N SER A 890 5.48 9.98 -14.58
CA SER A 890 5.21 10.76 -13.36
C SER A 890 5.24 9.92 -12.08
N GLU A 891 5.54 8.63 -12.19
CA GLU A 891 5.69 7.65 -11.11
C GLU A 891 7.07 6.99 -11.19
N GLY A 892 7.73 6.71 -10.07
CA GLY A 892 9.06 6.03 -10.04
C GLY A 892 10.27 6.78 -10.60
N ILE A 893 10.15 7.49 -11.73
CA ILE A 893 11.28 8.03 -12.52
C ILE A 893 11.91 9.29 -11.89
N ASN A 894 13.22 9.45 -12.07
CA ASN A 894 14.01 10.59 -11.63
C ASN A 894 14.37 11.51 -12.81
N PHE A 895 14.24 12.82 -12.65
CA PHE A 895 14.66 13.84 -13.63
C PHE A 895 15.68 14.80 -13.00
N SER A 896 16.73 14.26 -12.38
CA SER A 896 17.77 15.08 -11.74
C SER A 896 18.62 15.84 -12.77
N ASP A 897 19.21 16.93 -12.31
CA ASP A 897 20.18 17.70 -13.07
C ASP A 897 19.70 18.11 -14.47
N ARG A 898 20.46 17.71 -15.50
CA ARG A 898 20.23 18.09 -16.90
C ARG A 898 18.93 17.48 -17.46
N LEU A 899 18.40 16.43 -16.83
CA LEU A 899 17.17 15.74 -17.25
C LEU A 899 15.89 16.53 -16.92
N GLY A 900 15.90 17.41 -15.92
CA GLY A 900 14.68 18.05 -15.40
C GLY A 900 14.77 19.56 -15.18
N ARG A 901 15.72 20.26 -15.83
CA ARG A 901 15.99 21.69 -15.58
C ARG A 901 14.75 22.58 -15.60
N CYS A 902 13.72 22.29 -16.41
CA CYS A 902 12.39 22.87 -16.18
C CYS A 902 11.28 21.80 -16.15
N VAL A 903 10.47 21.82 -15.11
CA VAL A 903 9.20 21.08 -15.03
C VAL A 903 8.02 22.03 -15.24
N VAL A 904 7.10 21.64 -16.12
CA VAL A 904 5.86 22.37 -16.41
C VAL A 904 4.69 21.48 -16.03
N VAL A 905 3.77 21.97 -15.20
CA VAL A 905 2.52 21.28 -14.86
C VAL A 905 1.36 22.04 -15.50
N ILE A 906 0.59 21.36 -16.34
CA ILE A 906 -0.46 21.95 -17.18
C ILE A 906 -1.81 21.54 -16.61
N GLY A 907 -2.63 22.53 -16.22
CA GLY A 907 -3.91 22.28 -15.57
C GLY A 907 -3.78 21.67 -14.17
N LEU A 908 -4.92 21.22 -13.64
CA LEU A 908 -5.02 20.38 -12.46
C LEU A 908 -5.69 19.05 -12.85
N PRO A 909 -5.12 17.87 -12.52
CA PRO A 909 -5.59 16.55 -12.94
C PRO A 909 -6.79 16.07 -12.09
N TYR A 910 -7.83 16.89 -11.96
CA TYR A 910 -9.03 16.50 -11.24
C TYR A 910 -9.68 15.26 -11.91
N PRO A 911 -10.15 14.28 -11.11
CA PRO A 911 -10.90 13.15 -11.64
C PRO A 911 -12.21 13.58 -12.31
N ASN A 912 -12.75 12.72 -13.18
CA ASN A 912 -14.06 12.94 -13.77
C ASN A 912 -15.16 12.83 -12.69
N ALA A 913 -15.66 13.96 -12.22
CA ALA A 913 -16.72 14.03 -11.19
C ALA A 913 -18.04 13.34 -11.58
N HIS A 914 -18.21 13.01 -12.86
CA HIS A 914 -19.37 12.28 -13.41
C HIS A 914 -19.12 10.78 -13.63
N SER A 915 -17.92 10.24 -13.43
CA SER A 915 -17.75 8.78 -13.56
C SER A 915 -18.46 8.05 -12.41
N PRO A 916 -18.99 6.84 -12.63
CA PRO A 916 -19.69 6.07 -11.61
C PRO A 916 -18.86 5.88 -10.33
N GLU A 917 -17.57 5.59 -10.48
CA GLU A 917 -16.62 5.40 -9.39
C GLU A 917 -16.54 6.64 -8.48
N TRP A 918 -16.46 7.83 -9.08
CA TRP A 918 -16.37 9.09 -8.34
C TRP A 918 -17.73 9.59 -7.83
N VAL A 919 -18.84 9.23 -8.47
CA VAL A 919 -20.18 9.42 -7.89
C VAL A 919 -20.31 8.60 -6.60
N ALA A 920 -20.03 7.30 -6.67
CA ALA A 920 -20.09 6.39 -5.53
C ALA A 920 -19.11 6.75 -4.40
N ARG A 921 -17.86 7.12 -4.74
CA ARG A 921 -16.85 7.56 -3.76
C ARG A 921 -17.26 8.87 -3.06
N ARG A 922 -17.92 9.80 -3.77
CA ARG A 922 -18.47 11.03 -3.17
C ARG A 922 -19.63 10.74 -2.23
N GLU A 923 -20.61 9.95 -2.65
CA GLU A 923 -21.74 9.53 -1.80
C GLU A 923 -21.24 8.93 -0.48
N TYR A 924 -20.31 7.96 -0.55
CA TYR A 924 -19.69 7.36 0.63
C TYR A 924 -18.96 8.36 1.55
N LEU A 925 -18.23 9.33 0.98
CA LEU A 925 -17.53 10.35 1.75
C LEU A 925 -18.47 11.38 2.40
N GLU A 926 -19.63 11.66 1.77
CA GLU A 926 -20.66 12.51 2.36
C GLU A 926 -21.37 11.80 3.53
N ASP A 927 -21.78 10.53 3.34
CA ASP A 927 -22.40 9.70 4.38
C ASP A 927 -21.48 9.51 5.61
N ASN A 928 -20.23 9.10 5.38
CA ASN A 928 -19.26 8.85 6.45
C ASN A 928 -18.90 10.14 7.22
N PHE A 929 -18.87 11.30 6.55
CA PHE A 929 -18.73 12.59 7.22
C PHE A 929 -19.93 12.91 8.13
N ILE A 930 -21.15 12.62 7.66
CA ILE A 930 -22.40 12.83 8.42
C ILE A 930 -22.42 11.94 9.67
N GLU A 931 -22.08 10.65 9.53
CA GLU A 931 -22.00 9.70 10.66
C GLU A 931 -21.03 10.19 11.74
N ARG A 932 -19.82 10.60 11.37
CA ARG A 932 -18.81 11.12 12.31
C ARG A 932 -19.20 12.45 12.93
N TYR A 933 -19.84 13.34 12.17
CA TYR A 933 -20.33 14.61 12.69
C TYR A 933 -21.38 14.35 13.78
N ASN A 934 -22.32 13.44 13.54
CA ASN A 934 -23.36 13.06 14.50
C ASN A 934 -22.76 12.36 15.73
N ALA A 935 -21.79 11.45 15.54
CA ALA A 935 -21.12 10.75 16.64
C ALA A 935 -20.30 11.68 17.55
N SER A 936 -19.72 12.75 16.99
CA SER A 936 -18.99 13.78 17.75
C SER A 936 -19.90 14.86 18.35
N HIS A 937 -21.14 15.02 17.84
CA HIS A 937 -22.10 16.04 18.28
C HIS A 937 -23.47 15.42 18.63
N PRO A 938 -23.57 14.45 19.56
CA PRO A 938 -24.80 13.69 19.84
C PRO A 938 -25.98 14.55 20.31
N ASN A 939 -25.72 15.76 20.84
CA ASN A 939 -26.74 16.68 21.32
C ASN A 939 -27.32 17.62 20.23
N SER A 940 -26.89 17.53 18.96
CA SER A 940 -27.49 18.31 17.86
C SER A 940 -28.52 17.51 17.05
N THR A 941 -29.49 16.90 17.75
CA THR A 941 -30.62 16.17 17.15
C THR A 941 -31.59 17.10 16.42
N THR A 942 -31.22 17.47 15.20
CA THR A 942 -32.19 17.97 14.22
C THR A 942 -33.02 16.77 13.75
N THR A 943 -34.32 16.75 14.05
CA THR A 943 -35.21 15.68 13.57
C THR A 943 -35.18 15.62 12.04
N PRO A 944 -34.99 14.44 11.42
CA PRO A 944 -35.11 14.30 9.98
C PRO A 944 -36.56 14.61 9.59
N ALA A 945 -36.75 15.66 8.79
CA ALA A 945 -38.08 16.00 8.29
C ALA A 945 -38.60 14.85 7.42
N PRO A 946 -39.86 14.38 7.63
CA PRO A 946 -40.41 13.30 6.83
C PRO A 946 -40.49 13.71 5.35
N ALA A 947 -40.24 12.75 4.46
CA ALA A 947 -40.23 13.00 3.02
C ALA A 947 -41.58 13.57 2.53
N PRO A 948 -41.57 14.53 1.59
CA PRO A 948 -42.78 15.19 1.12
C PRO A 948 -43.67 14.20 0.36
N VAL A 949 -44.83 13.87 0.94
CA VAL A 949 -45.89 13.10 0.28
C VAL A 949 -46.44 13.91 -0.89
N ILE A 950 -46.41 13.33 -2.08
CA ILE A 950 -46.89 13.95 -3.33
C ILE A 950 -48.42 13.82 -3.42
N PRO A 951 -49.20 14.92 -3.48
CA PRO A 951 -50.61 14.88 -3.84
C PRO A 951 -50.79 14.84 -5.38
N PRO A 952 -51.88 14.26 -5.90
CA PRO A 952 -52.18 14.26 -7.34
C PRO A 952 -52.55 15.67 -7.86
N PRO A 953 -52.42 15.92 -9.17
CA PRO A 953 -52.56 17.26 -9.75
C PRO A 953 -54.02 17.72 -9.86
N SER A 954 -54.24 19.02 -9.63
CA SER A 954 -55.48 19.72 -10.00
C SER A 954 -55.16 20.96 -10.83
N ASN A 955 -55.95 21.19 -11.87
CA ASN A 955 -55.77 22.32 -12.79
C ASN A 955 -56.43 23.59 -12.24
N THR A 956 -55.70 24.70 -12.25
CA THR A 956 -56.24 25.98 -12.76
C THR A 956 -55.12 26.96 -13.09
N ARG A 957 -55.34 27.79 -14.12
CA ARG A 957 -54.51 28.95 -14.42
C ARG A 957 -54.94 30.12 -13.52
N HIS A 958 -54.02 31.02 -13.20
CA HIS A 958 -54.17 32.43 -13.61
C HIS A 958 -52.82 33.16 -13.53
N VAL A 959 -52.72 34.24 -14.31
CA VAL A 959 -51.55 35.14 -14.41
C VAL A 959 -51.90 36.43 -13.69
N HIS A 960 -50.96 37.05 -12.96
CA HIS A 960 -50.65 38.48 -13.04
C HIS A 960 -49.36 38.83 -12.26
N SER A 961 -48.97 40.10 -12.32
CA SER A 961 -47.59 40.56 -12.15
C SER A 961 -47.46 41.74 -11.19
N SER A 962 -46.21 42.20 -11.04
CA SER A 962 -45.77 43.52 -10.55
C SER A 962 -45.33 43.65 -9.08
N SER A 963 -44.50 44.67 -8.91
CA SER A 963 -43.63 44.96 -7.77
C SER A 963 -44.27 45.82 -6.69
N SER A 964 -43.79 45.70 -5.45
CA SER A 964 -42.97 46.78 -4.85
C SER A 964 -42.50 46.45 -3.42
N SER A 965 -41.53 47.22 -2.94
CA SER A 965 -40.82 47.00 -1.67
C SER A 965 -41.50 47.65 -0.47
N LYS A 966 -41.37 47.03 0.72
CA LYS A 966 -40.96 47.79 1.92
C LYS A 966 -40.28 46.91 2.98
N SER A 967 -39.33 47.52 3.68
CA SER A 967 -38.37 46.89 4.58
C SER A 967 -38.92 46.56 5.97
N LYS A 968 -38.47 45.44 6.56
CA LYS A 968 -38.25 45.31 8.00
C LYS A 968 -36.92 44.59 8.26
N LYS A 969 -35.93 45.30 8.80
CA LYS A 969 -34.78 44.68 9.46
C LYS A 969 -35.28 43.94 10.70
N ARG A 970 -34.88 42.68 10.90
CA ARG A 970 -34.62 42.10 12.23
C ARG A 970 -33.63 40.94 12.10
N ASP A 971 -32.56 41.06 12.87
CA ASP A 971 -31.81 40.01 13.56
C ASP A 971 -31.24 38.84 12.73
N ARG A 972 -29.99 39.02 12.30
CA ARG A 972 -29.09 37.91 11.93
C ARG A 972 -28.63 37.19 13.19
N HIS A 973 -29.26 36.09 13.55
CA HIS A 973 -28.70 35.10 14.47
C HIS A 973 -28.60 33.72 13.82
N ASN A 974 -27.65 32.92 14.32
CA ASN A 974 -27.06 31.79 13.60
C ASN A 974 -28.06 30.68 13.30
N ASN A 975 -28.44 30.52 12.03
CA ASN A 975 -28.74 29.19 11.52
C ASN A 975 -27.40 28.44 11.34
N PRO A 976 -27.21 27.23 11.90
CA PRO A 976 -26.04 26.43 11.60
C PRO A 976 -26.01 26.10 10.10
N PRO A 977 -24.81 25.96 9.49
CA PRO A 977 -24.72 25.54 8.10
C PRO A 977 -25.34 24.15 7.94
N ASN A 978 -26.28 24.01 7.00
CA ASN A 978 -26.90 22.73 6.66
C ASN A 978 -25.82 21.66 6.47
N LEU A 979 -25.92 20.55 7.21
CA LEU A 979 -24.88 19.52 7.32
C LEU A 979 -24.43 18.96 5.96
N ALA A 980 -25.34 18.84 4.98
CA ALA A 980 -25.00 18.41 3.62
C ALA A 980 -24.00 19.38 2.92
N LYS A 981 -24.03 20.68 3.25
CA LYS A 981 -23.05 21.65 2.74
C LYS A 981 -21.68 21.53 3.42
N LEU A 982 -21.63 21.05 4.66
CA LEU A 982 -20.36 20.71 5.32
C LEU A 982 -19.77 19.42 4.74
N ALA A 983 -20.60 18.38 4.56
CA ALA A 983 -20.22 17.13 3.92
C ALA A 983 -19.66 17.35 2.51
N ALA A 984 -20.43 18.02 1.63
CA ALA A 984 -19.98 18.36 0.28
C ALA A 984 -18.71 19.24 0.27
N ARG A 985 -18.52 20.13 1.25
CA ARG A 985 -17.26 20.89 1.38
C ARG A 985 -16.08 20.00 1.77
N SER A 986 -16.29 19.05 2.69
CA SER A 986 -15.29 18.05 3.09
C SER A 986 -14.85 17.21 1.89
N VAL A 987 -15.80 16.73 1.09
CA VAL A 987 -15.50 15.96 -0.14
C VAL A 987 -14.72 16.80 -1.15
N ASN A 988 -15.10 18.06 -1.38
CA ASN A 988 -14.31 18.94 -2.26
C ASN A 988 -12.87 19.16 -1.77
N VAL A 989 -12.64 19.20 -0.44
CA VAL A 989 -11.28 19.25 0.13
C VAL A 989 -10.52 17.95 -0.16
N PHE A 990 -11.11 16.78 0.04
CA PHE A 990 -10.49 15.47 -0.26
C PHE A 990 -10.13 15.32 -1.75
N TYR A 991 -11.03 15.71 -2.67
CA TYR A 991 -10.78 15.70 -4.11
C TYR A 991 -9.58 16.59 -4.49
N GLU A 992 -9.49 17.78 -3.90
CA GLU A 992 -8.37 18.69 -4.12
C GLU A 992 -7.07 18.18 -3.47
N ASN A 993 -7.14 17.51 -2.31
CA ASN A 993 -5.99 16.86 -1.67
C ASN A 993 -5.41 15.75 -2.55
N ALA A 994 -6.26 14.87 -3.10
CA ALA A 994 -5.85 13.82 -4.03
C ALA A 994 -5.24 14.41 -5.33
N THR A 995 -5.87 15.45 -5.88
CA THR A 995 -5.37 16.17 -7.07
C THR A 995 -3.99 16.80 -6.81
N MET A 996 -3.81 17.44 -5.66
CA MET A 996 -2.55 18.09 -5.29
C MET A 996 -1.45 17.10 -4.92
N ARG A 997 -1.75 15.94 -4.31
CA ARG A 997 -0.76 14.85 -4.11
C ARG A 997 -0.11 14.44 -5.43
N ALA A 998 -0.89 14.19 -6.48
CA ALA A 998 -0.36 13.79 -7.79
C ALA A 998 0.45 14.90 -8.50
N VAL A 999 0.03 16.17 -8.34
CA VAL A 999 0.80 17.33 -8.81
C VAL A 999 2.13 17.45 -8.07
N ASN A 1000 2.11 17.40 -6.73
CA ASN A 1000 3.29 17.48 -5.89
C ASN A 1000 4.27 16.33 -6.20
N GLN A 1001 3.76 15.11 -6.42
CA GLN A 1001 4.53 13.93 -6.80
C GLN A 1001 5.24 14.11 -8.17
N SER A 1002 4.64 14.87 -9.08
CA SER A 1002 5.21 15.19 -10.40
C SER A 1002 6.26 16.31 -10.31
N ILE A 1003 6.00 17.34 -9.49
CA ILE A 1003 6.94 18.44 -9.22
C ILE A 1003 8.20 17.91 -8.51
N GLY A 1004 8.04 17.02 -7.53
CA GLY A 1004 9.10 16.38 -6.75
C GLY A 1004 10.02 15.42 -7.52
N ARG A 1005 10.13 15.55 -8.85
CA ARG A 1005 11.03 14.77 -9.71
C ARG A 1005 12.22 15.55 -10.28
N ALA A 1006 12.15 16.88 -10.28
CA ALA A 1006 13.15 17.76 -10.90
C ALA A 1006 14.46 17.92 -10.10
N ILE A 1007 14.45 17.54 -8.82
CA ILE A 1007 15.45 17.93 -7.82
C ILE A 1007 15.83 16.72 -6.99
N ARG A 1008 17.13 16.49 -6.73
CA ARG A 1008 17.59 15.36 -5.90
C ARG A 1008 18.65 15.65 -4.83
N HIS A 1009 19.34 16.78 -4.90
CA HIS A 1009 20.33 17.17 -3.88
C HIS A 1009 20.42 18.68 -3.74
N GLN A 1010 21.03 19.16 -2.66
CA GLN A 1010 21.19 20.59 -2.35
C GLN A 1010 21.78 21.42 -3.51
N ASN A 1011 22.68 20.82 -4.29
CA ASN A 1011 23.35 21.45 -5.43
C ASN A 1011 22.51 21.47 -6.73
N ASP A 1012 21.34 20.83 -6.73
CA ASP A 1012 20.48 20.78 -7.93
C ASP A 1012 19.72 22.11 -8.10
N TYR A 1013 19.26 22.41 -9.32
CA TYR A 1013 18.48 23.62 -9.60
C TYR A 1013 17.47 23.43 -10.72
N ALA A 1014 16.26 23.97 -10.55
CA ALA A 1014 15.18 23.82 -11.51
C ALA A 1014 14.21 25.03 -11.55
N ALA A 1015 13.64 25.27 -12.73
CA ALA A 1015 12.46 26.12 -12.89
C ALA A 1015 11.19 25.27 -12.87
N ILE A 1016 10.14 25.73 -12.19
CA ILE A 1016 8.88 25.00 -12.00
C ILE A 1016 7.73 25.92 -12.39
N VAL A 1017 6.99 25.56 -13.44
CA VAL A 1017 5.95 26.42 -14.03
C VAL A 1017 4.59 25.73 -13.94
N LEU A 1018 3.68 26.32 -13.18
CA LEU A 1018 2.33 25.81 -12.94
C LEU A 1018 1.33 26.61 -13.79
N ILE A 1019 0.77 26.02 -14.85
CA ILE A 1019 -0.08 26.69 -15.83
C ILE A 1019 -1.55 26.30 -15.60
N ASP A 1020 -2.23 27.06 -14.74
CA ASP A 1020 -3.69 27.09 -14.57
C ASP A 1020 -4.04 28.27 -13.65
N HIS A 1021 -5.12 29.01 -13.93
CA HIS A 1021 -5.55 30.12 -13.07
C HIS A 1021 -5.95 29.68 -11.65
N ARG A 1022 -6.23 28.40 -11.44
CA ARG A 1022 -6.52 27.82 -10.12
C ARG A 1022 -5.29 27.79 -9.21
N TYR A 1023 -4.06 27.72 -9.74
CA TYR A 1023 -2.85 27.79 -8.91
C TYR A 1023 -2.63 29.15 -8.24
N GLU A 1024 -3.26 30.21 -8.74
CA GLU A 1024 -3.21 31.54 -8.09
C GLU A 1024 -4.13 31.64 -6.86
N ARG A 1025 -5.04 30.66 -6.67
CA ARG A 1025 -5.96 30.61 -5.52
C ARG A 1025 -5.22 30.15 -4.27
N GLU A 1026 -5.46 30.85 -3.16
CA GLU A 1026 -4.81 30.61 -1.87
C GLU A 1026 -4.96 29.16 -1.37
N HIS A 1027 -6.16 28.57 -1.44
CA HIS A 1027 -6.39 27.18 -0.99
C HIS A 1027 -5.65 26.13 -1.82
N VAL A 1028 -5.44 26.37 -3.12
CA VAL A 1028 -4.64 25.49 -3.99
C VAL A 1028 -3.15 25.70 -3.71
N ARG A 1029 -2.69 26.97 -3.66
CA ARG A 1029 -1.29 27.30 -3.38
C ARG A 1029 -0.83 26.83 -1.99
N ALA A 1030 -1.71 26.85 -0.99
CA ALA A 1030 -1.43 26.35 0.35
C ALA A 1030 -1.10 24.85 0.37
N LYS A 1031 -1.62 24.06 -0.60
CA LYS A 1031 -1.39 22.62 -0.74
C LYS A 1031 -0.15 22.25 -1.57
N LEU A 1032 0.61 23.24 -2.04
CA LEU A 1032 1.97 23.00 -2.54
C LEU A 1032 2.93 22.77 -1.34
N PRO A 1033 4.01 21.98 -1.49
CA PRO A 1033 4.99 21.76 -0.44
C PRO A 1033 5.64 23.07 0.03
N GLY A 1034 6.04 23.15 1.31
CA GLY A 1034 6.62 24.37 1.90
C GLY A 1034 7.71 25.01 1.02
N TRP A 1035 8.72 24.22 0.66
CA TRP A 1035 9.84 24.62 -0.21
C TRP A 1035 9.43 25.13 -1.60
N ILE A 1036 8.30 24.67 -2.16
CA ILE A 1036 7.74 25.19 -3.42
C ILE A 1036 7.09 26.56 -3.21
N ARG A 1037 6.39 26.74 -2.09
CA ARG A 1037 5.79 28.05 -1.73
C ARG A 1037 6.88 29.07 -1.42
N GLU A 1038 7.90 28.69 -0.66
CA GLU A 1038 9.09 29.51 -0.37
C GLU A 1038 9.83 29.92 -1.66
N GLY A 1039 10.05 28.97 -2.58
CA GLY A 1039 10.64 29.27 -3.90
C GLY A 1039 9.77 30.16 -4.78
N TRP A 1040 8.43 30.10 -4.64
CA TRP A 1040 7.50 31.00 -5.32
C TRP A 1040 7.49 32.40 -4.70
N GLU A 1041 7.50 32.50 -3.37
CA GLU A 1041 7.56 33.77 -2.63
C GLU A 1041 8.87 34.51 -2.91
N GLU A 1042 10.00 33.80 -2.93
CA GLU A 1042 11.30 34.33 -3.34
C GLU A 1042 11.31 34.77 -4.81
N THR A 1043 10.73 33.97 -5.72
CA THR A 1043 10.57 34.36 -7.13
C THR A 1043 9.72 35.63 -7.26
N GLN A 1044 8.63 35.76 -6.50
CA GLN A 1044 7.74 36.93 -6.50
C GLN A 1044 8.36 38.16 -5.84
N ARG A 1045 9.24 37.98 -4.84
CA ARG A 1045 10.07 39.06 -4.26
C ARG A 1045 10.98 39.65 -5.33
N LEU A 1046 11.76 38.79 -5.99
CA LEU A 1046 12.73 39.19 -7.02
C LEU A 1046 12.06 39.84 -8.23
N VAL A 1047 10.83 39.45 -8.61
CA VAL A 1047 10.06 40.10 -9.70
C VAL A 1047 9.62 41.54 -9.35
N LYS A 1048 9.31 41.81 -8.08
CA LYS A 1048 8.98 43.17 -7.61
C LYS A 1048 10.23 44.05 -7.57
N GLU A 1049 11.36 43.51 -7.13
CA GLU A 1049 12.67 44.18 -7.15
C GLU A 1049 13.15 44.45 -8.59
N ASP A 1050 12.86 43.53 -9.52
CA ASP A 1050 13.02 43.70 -10.96
C ASP A 1050 12.13 44.79 -11.60
N GLY A 1051 11.18 45.39 -10.85
CA GLY A 1051 10.21 46.38 -11.35
C GLY A 1051 9.18 45.83 -12.34
N LYS A 1052 8.99 44.50 -12.40
CA LYS A 1052 8.16 43.82 -13.41
C LYS A 1052 6.79 43.42 -12.82
N PRO A 1053 5.72 43.33 -13.65
CA PRO A 1053 4.44 42.87 -13.13
C PRO A 1053 4.53 41.42 -12.65
N PRO A 1054 3.91 41.05 -11.50
CA PRO A 1054 4.05 39.74 -10.86
C PRO A 1054 3.40 38.56 -11.62
N LYS A 1055 2.73 38.86 -12.74
CA LYS A 1055 1.96 37.93 -13.57
C LYS A 1055 2.28 38.12 -15.06
N GLY A 1056 1.73 37.23 -15.88
CA GLY A 1056 1.83 37.31 -17.34
C GLY A 1056 3.06 36.60 -17.92
N LEU A 1057 2.95 36.26 -19.20
CA LEU A 1057 3.94 35.44 -19.92
C LEU A 1057 5.31 36.12 -20.08
N GLN A 1058 5.32 37.44 -20.29
CA GLN A 1058 6.57 38.19 -20.50
C GLN A 1058 7.44 38.23 -19.23
N SER A 1059 6.84 38.52 -18.06
CA SER A 1059 7.56 38.49 -16.78
C SER A 1059 8.11 37.10 -16.46
N MET A 1060 7.30 36.04 -16.69
CA MET A 1060 7.73 34.66 -16.49
C MET A 1060 8.96 34.32 -17.36
N VAL A 1061 8.87 34.54 -18.67
CA VAL A 1061 9.95 34.26 -19.63
C VAL A 1061 11.21 35.07 -19.28
N GLY A 1062 11.05 36.33 -18.86
CA GLY A 1062 12.14 37.16 -18.36
C GLY A 1062 12.81 36.57 -17.13
N ARG A 1063 12.05 36.24 -16.08
CA ARG A 1063 12.56 35.72 -14.81
C ARG A 1063 13.25 34.36 -14.96
N VAL A 1064 12.64 33.43 -15.71
CA VAL A 1064 13.20 32.11 -15.99
C VAL A 1064 14.50 32.21 -16.81
N ASN A 1065 14.57 33.11 -17.80
CA ASN A 1065 15.80 33.36 -18.57
C ASN A 1065 16.92 33.97 -17.69
N MET A 1066 16.60 34.89 -16.77
CA MET A 1066 17.59 35.44 -15.83
C MET A 1066 18.11 34.38 -14.84
N PHE A 1067 17.23 33.51 -14.32
CA PHE A 1067 17.61 32.38 -13.47
C PHE A 1067 18.61 31.44 -14.17
N PHE A 1068 18.33 30.98 -15.39
CA PHE A 1068 19.26 30.11 -16.15
C PHE A 1068 20.50 30.84 -16.70
N ARG A 1069 20.57 32.17 -16.66
CA ARG A 1069 21.79 32.91 -16.93
C ARG A 1069 22.71 32.94 -15.71
N ALA A 1070 22.17 33.19 -14.52
CA ALA A 1070 22.92 33.14 -13.28
C ALA A 1070 23.54 31.73 -13.05
N LYS A 1071 22.75 30.66 -13.23
CA LYS A 1071 23.19 29.25 -13.12
C LYS A 1071 24.03 28.74 -14.32
N ARG A 1072 24.69 29.66 -15.05
CA ARG A 1072 25.74 29.41 -16.05
C ARG A 1072 26.96 30.32 -15.88
N GLN A 1073 26.90 31.26 -14.93
CA GLN A 1073 28.00 32.17 -14.58
C GLN A 1073 28.67 31.71 -13.28
N ASN A 1074 27.88 31.05 -12.43
CA ASN A 1074 28.32 30.04 -11.46
C ASN A 1074 28.17 28.64 -12.09
#